data_AF-A0A7Z0SP11-F1
#
_entry.id   AF-A0A7Z0SP11-F1
#
_cell.length_a   1.000
_cell.length_b   1.000
_cell.length_c   1.000
_cell.angle_alpha   90.00
_cell.angle_beta   90.00
_cell.angle_gamma   90.00
#
_symmetry.space_group_name_H-M   'P 1'
#
loop_
_entity.id
_entity.type
_entity.pdbx_description
1 polymer ?
#
loop_
_entity_poly.entity_id
_entity_poly.type
_entity_poly.pdbx_seq_one_letter_code
_entity_poly.pdbx_strand_id
1 'polypeptide(L)'
;MSQYLLSFAKSHLNGKSDAYLALFWCLYKANQSKGRYSEHIKTYLTTAADELLQKDYQRIALRFKRVLDAKPELDWVAPSGLSPLAHLQVKNFRGFGELASEDKGSHLRFSKTKNIFYAPNGGGKSSLCEALEYGATGHIKESDRRKTKVRQYISRGAGKMSLSLVGADGAPVTRSIAWASCFIDRNRLQEFSLLGSKDTGSHESDVIATLFGLEEFQDVVARFVKPESFNLNMYLRPDQTEALANVASERATLIKERDCLAENIIELNNQVCTHLDLTTDQQGAVRVRFLRLTKLAELKIRKAERLKLSEAPTIILMERIRRAGWIATRLLSRKSKIEAAFLHNVAAVNYRAIYEALEAIENTGTGDVCPACSTPLHSVTENPFERARCELQSLGMLEQLKISKHRNDHRIAQLAAIISTGLAEIDKNTRLGVSCSLNLGDLQSAISNFQAATDRVTAASQVLDHFTQLLAVDTAGIEAYFSACQQKYVEVKQADVRIEHLEEQASTLKKREEIVRGLFTEKIASQRAYTRAGERILSLCLQRNALQNEDTDNVKFNSFIQRLQLEYSNLYSDLLGYKLALETSRIAGIEKKAADYYKAINDHDDEHERIESIRFDKTSDGYRIKISNADGTSLDAFSILSEGHLRALGLSLLLAMAEKNKFPLIVFDDVVNAIDSDHRSNIIDLFFSDPYLKRTQMVVTTHDRLFWERFCIIAERHPQADQHSSCVLSYTNKGIVIVDYAGGFQAKVHEALAVYDVRQALIYCRIWFESMVVEYCLEHSVSITAKFGKSNLKKNIYLQISLEKTFALVEPHISYDLKHFNLIKNDLVNWSGQNQEHHAFDEDSLNFVHSKTSQEVIKIYDAIRLLECQLFPDKKQASCQALLHEVNEKIDVVTGKIERLGRAPIEVQLAAQQRLDLLRKRATELTQELAYVETCLA
;
A
#
# COMPACT_ATOMS: atom_id res chain seq x y z
N MET A 1 1.52 2.51 22.11
CA MET A 1 0.58 3.64 22.29
C MET A 1 0.93 4.35 23.58
N SER A 2 0.77 5.68 23.60
CA SER A 2 0.92 6.51 24.81
C SER A 2 -0.06 6.07 25.89
N GLN A 3 0.28 6.33 27.15
CA GLN A 3 -0.57 5.96 28.28
C GLN A 3 -1.89 6.76 28.26
N TYR A 4 -1.84 8.03 27.84
CA TYR A 4 -3.03 8.87 27.61
C TYR A 4 -4.02 8.27 26.60
N LEU A 5 -3.53 7.74 25.48
CA LEU A 5 -4.38 7.12 24.46
C LEU A 5 -4.99 5.81 24.97
N LEU A 6 -4.27 5.08 25.84
CA LEU A 6 -4.80 3.88 26.50
C LEU A 6 -5.91 4.24 27.52
N SER A 7 -5.73 5.31 28.31
CA SER A 7 -6.78 5.80 29.22
C SER A 7 -8.01 6.32 28.47
N PHE A 8 -7.81 7.02 27.35
CA PHE A 8 -8.91 7.41 26.45
C PHE A 8 -9.64 6.20 25.88
N ALA A 9 -8.90 5.19 25.40
CA ALA A 9 -9.48 3.94 24.90
C ALA A 9 -10.29 3.21 25.98
N LYS A 10 -9.81 3.16 27.23
CA LYS A 10 -10.52 2.52 28.35
C LYS A 10 -11.96 3.03 28.51
N SER A 11 -12.18 4.35 28.35
CA SER A 11 -13.51 4.97 28.42
C SER A 11 -14.31 4.94 27.12
N HIS A 12 -13.68 4.76 25.95
CA HIS A 12 -14.32 4.89 24.63
C HIS A 12 -14.36 3.60 23.80
N LEU A 13 -14.31 2.42 24.42
CA LEU A 13 -14.45 1.13 23.72
C LEU A 13 -15.86 0.50 23.79
N ASN A 14 -16.72 0.93 24.72
CA ASN A 14 -18.05 0.36 24.88
C ASN A 14 -19.09 1.05 23.98
N GLY A 15 -19.94 0.26 23.32
CA GLY A 15 -21.10 0.77 22.57
C GLY A 15 -20.75 1.58 21.32
N LYS A 16 -19.50 1.49 20.84
CA LYS A 16 -19.04 2.16 19.62
C LYS A 16 -19.24 1.26 18.39
N SER A 17 -19.39 1.87 17.22
CA SER A 17 -19.57 1.15 15.95
C SER A 17 -18.30 0.42 15.53
N ASP A 18 -18.44 -0.59 14.67
CA ASP A 18 -17.29 -1.35 14.16
C ASP A 18 -16.28 -0.47 13.41
N ALA A 19 -16.75 0.55 12.69
CA ALA A 19 -15.88 1.50 12.00
C ALA A 19 -15.06 2.35 12.99
N TYR A 20 -15.65 2.79 14.11
CA TYR A 20 -14.94 3.49 15.18
C TYR A 20 -13.88 2.58 15.85
N LEU A 21 -14.25 1.33 16.14
CA LEU A 21 -13.35 0.35 16.73
C LEU A 21 -12.23 -0.09 15.76
N ALA A 22 -12.50 -0.10 14.46
CA ALA A 22 -11.51 -0.33 13.41
C ALA A 22 -10.43 0.75 13.41
N LEU A 23 -10.80 2.03 13.59
CA LEU A 23 -9.85 3.12 13.75
C LEU A 23 -8.93 2.87 14.95
N PHE A 24 -9.49 2.53 16.11
CA PHE A 24 -8.72 2.18 17.31
C PHE A 24 -7.78 0.99 17.09
N TRP A 25 -8.22 -0.03 16.36
CA TRP A 25 -7.39 -1.16 16.01
C TRP A 25 -6.22 -0.77 15.11
N CYS A 26 -6.45 0.08 14.11
CA CYS A 26 -5.39 0.64 13.26
C CYS A 26 -4.38 1.45 14.10
N LEU A 27 -4.84 2.25 15.06
CA LEU A 27 -3.98 2.98 16.01
C LEU A 27 -3.13 2.04 16.86
N TYR A 28 -3.73 0.97 17.39
CA TYR A 28 -3.02 -0.04 18.19
C TYR A 28 -1.93 -0.74 17.37
N LYS A 29 -2.23 -1.07 16.10
CA LYS A 29 -1.33 -1.78 15.20
C LYS A 29 -0.22 -0.91 14.63
N ALA A 30 -0.39 0.40 14.59
CA ALA A 30 0.63 1.38 14.20
C ALA A 30 1.75 1.49 15.25
N ASN A 31 2.32 0.37 15.69
CA ASN A 31 3.28 0.19 16.81
C ASN A 31 4.63 0.96 16.66
N GLN A 32 4.67 2.00 15.82
CA GLN A 32 5.80 2.87 15.53
C GLN A 32 5.61 4.25 16.20
N SER A 33 6.73 4.84 16.63
CA SER A 33 6.75 6.13 17.32
C SER A 33 6.65 7.35 16.38
N LYS A 34 6.62 7.15 15.05
CA LYS A 34 6.68 8.23 14.05
C LYS A 34 5.63 8.05 12.94
N GLY A 35 5.01 9.14 12.51
CA GLY A 35 4.00 9.17 11.43
C GLY A 35 2.66 9.75 11.89
N ARG A 36 1.85 10.26 10.94
CA ARG A 36 0.47 10.68 11.22
C ARG A 36 -0.44 9.46 11.29
N TYR A 37 -1.36 9.42 12.25
CA TYR A 37 -2.29 8.29 12.40
C TYR A 37 -3.19 8.11 11.16
N SER A 38 -3.53 9.21 10.49
CA SER A 38 -4.27 9.19 9.23
C SER A 38 -3.55 8.41 8.13
N GLU A 39 -2.21 8.48 8.05
CA GLU A 39 -1.42 7.77 7.05
C GLU A 39 -1.39 6.27 7.33
N HIS A 40 -1.29 5.88 8.60
CA HIS A 40 -1.35 4.48 8.99
C HIS A 40 -2.70 3.85 8.66
N ILE A 41 -3.81 4.54 8.96
CA ILE A 41 -5.16 4.08 8.59
C ILE A 41 -5.24 3.89 7.07
N LYS A 42 -4.78 4.88 6.30
CA LYS A 42 -4.71 4.82 4.83
C LYS A 42 -3.85 3.67 4.33
N THR A 43 -2.72 3.38 4.98
CA THR A 43 -1.83 2.27 4.61
C THR A 43 -2.53 0.93 4.80
N TYR A 44 -3.25 0.74 5.93
CA TYR A 44 -4.03 -0.47 6.17
C TYR A 44 -5.17 -0.66 5.16
N LEU A 45 -5.82 0.43 4.76
CA LEU A 45 -6.82 0.40 3.68
C LEU A 45 -6.20 0.00 2.33
N THR A 46 -4.92 0.30 2.08
CA THR A 46 -4.22 -0.14 0.87
C THR A 46 -3.72 -1.59 0.95
N THR A 47 -3.16 -2.02 2.08
CA THR A 47 -2.43 -3.29 2.18
C THR A 47 -3.26 -4.47 2.71
N ALA A 48 -4.31 -4.21 3.49
CA ALA A 48 -5.07 -5.24 4.19
C ALA A 48 -6.57 -4.89 4.33
N ALA A 49 -7.16 -4.35 3.26
CA ALA A 49 -8.55 -3.89 3.23
C ALA A 49 -9.56 -4.99 3.62
N ASP A 50 -9.38 -6.20 3.07
CA ASP A 50 -10.31 -7.31 3.29
C ASP A 50 -10.18 -7.88 4.72
N GLU A 51 -8.98 -7.79 5.33
CA GLU A 51 -8.80 -8.14 6.74
C GLU A 51 -9.56 -7.20 7.67
N LEU A 52 -9.72 -5.92 7.31
CA LEU A 52 -10.48 -4.98 8.13
C LEU A 52 -11.97 -5.35 8.14
N LEU A 53 -12.53 -5.77 7.00
CA LEU A 53 -13.95 -6.16 6.92
C LEU A 53 -14.28 -7.46 7.67
N GLN A 54 -13.35 -8.41 7.74
CA GLN A 54 -13.61 -9.73 8.32
C GLN A 54 -13.41 -9.81 9.84
N LYS A 55 -12.85 -8.77 10.46
CA LYS A 55 -12.56 -8.78 11.90
C LYS A 55 -13.79 -8.44 12.72
N ASP A 56 -14.02 -9.21 13.78
CA ASP A 56 -14.98 -8.91 14.82
C ASP A 56 -14.39 -7.87 15.78
N TYR A 57 -14.60 -6.59 15.46
CA TYR A 57 -14.10 -5.47 16.24
C TYR A 57 -14.72 -5.39 17.63
N GLN A 58 -15.99 -5.78 17.79
CA GLN A 58 -16.65 -5.83 19.11
C GLN A 58 -15.94 -6.80 20.04
N ARG A 59 -15.61 -8.00 19.56
CA ARG A 59 -14.88 -8.99 20.36
C ARG A 59 -13.45 -8.56 20.66
N ILE A 60 -12.77 -7.90 19.71
CA ILE A 60 -11.43 -7.34 19.93
C ILE A 60 -11.49 -6.24 20.99
N ALA A 61 -12.47 -5.32 20.90
CA ALA A 61 -12.67 -4.24 21.85
C ALA A 61 -12.95 -4.76 23.26
N LEU A 62 -13.81 -5.78 23.41
CA LEU A 62 -14.08 -6.42 24.70
C LEU A 62 -12.82 -7.04 25.32
N ARG A 63 -12.00 -7.74 24.53
CA ARG A 63 -10.73 -8.30 25.01
C ARG A 63 -9.76 -7.21 25.41
N PHE A 64 -9.62 -6.19 24.57
CA PHE A 64 -8.71 -5.08 24.82
C PHE A 64 -9.14 -4.32 26.07
N LYS A 65 -10.42 -4.03 26.22
CA LYS A 65 -11.00 -3.41 27.41
C LYS A 65 -10.72 -4.20 28.68
N ARG A 66 -10.91 -5.53 28.69
CA ARG A 66 -10.56 -6.36 29.87
C ARG A 66 -9.10 -6.19 30.28
N VAL A 67 -8.18 -6.06 29.31
CA VAL A 67 -6.75 -5.81 29.59
C VAL A 67 -6.53 -4.41 30.15
N LEU A 68 -7.26 -3.39 29.66
CA LEU A 68 -7.17 -2.02 30.17
C LEU A 68 -7.82 -1.85 31.55
N ASP A 69 -8.92 -2.54 31.81
CA ASP A 69 -9.61 -2.53 33.12
C ASP A 69 -8.76 -3.22 34.20
N ALA A 70 -7.94 -4.21 33.83
CA ALA A 70 -6.97 -4.86 34.73
C ALA A 70 -5.73 -3.99 35.04
N LYS A 71 -5.62 -2.79 34.46
CA LYS A 71 -4.51 -1.85 34.67
C LYS A 71 -4.98 -0.64 35.48
N PRO A 72 -4.88 -0.68 36.81
CA PRO A 72 -5.22 0.46 37.66
C PRO A 72 -4.31 1.67 37.41
N GLU A 73 -3.10 1.47 36.85
CA GLU A 73 -2.21 2.59 36.48
C GLU A 73 -2.75 3.50 35.36
N LEU A 74 -3.84 3.11 34.69
CA LEU A 74 -4.50 3.89 33.63
C LEU A 74 -5.64 4.78 34.15
N ASP A 75 -6.02 4.64 35.41
CA ASP A 75 -7.07 5.46 36.02
C ASP A 75 -6.56 6.86 36.34
N TRP A 76 -7.30 7.87 35.88
CA TRP A 76 -6.99 9.28 36.11
C TRP A 76 -7.32 9.75 37.51
N VAL A 77 -8.31 9.11 38.13
CA VAL A 77 -8.58 9.30 39.55
C VAL A 77 -7.41 8.66 40.26
N ALA A 78 -6.58 9.50 40.89
CA ALA A 78 -5.47 9.05 41.70
C ALA A 78 -6.00 7.93 42.64
N PRO A 79 -5.50 6.69 42.53
CA PRO A 79 -6.00 5.61 43.35
C PRO A 79 -5.86 6.01 44.82
N SER A 80 -6.86 5.72 45.64
CA SER A 80 -6.69 5.83 47.09
C SER A 80 -5.51 4.93 47.49
N GLY A 81 -4.41 5.49 47.98
CA GLY A 81 -3.29 4.66 48.45
C GLY A 81 -1.87 5.12 48.18
N LEU A 82 -1.61 6.33 47.65
CA LEU A 82 -0.30 6.93 47.94
C LEU A 82 -0.33 7.30 49.41
N SER A 83 0.52 6.69 50.22
CA SER A 83 0.80 7.11 51.60
C SER A 83 2.13 7.86 51.63
N PRO A 84 2.42 8.65 52.68
CA PRO A 84 3.76 9.19 52.89
C PRO A 84 4.79 8.05 52.78
N LEU A 85 5.94 8.29 52.18
CA LEU A 85 6.98 7.30 51.99
C LEU A 85 7.60 6.91 53.35
N ALA A 86 7.85 5.62 53.55
CA ALA A 86 8.64 5.13 54.67
C ALA A 86 10.11 4.97 54.27
N HIS A 87 10.35 4.24 53.18
CA HIS A 87 11.70 3.99 52.71
C HIS A 87 11.78 3.65 51.21
N LEU A 88 12.95 3.89 50.64
CA LEU A 88 13.36 3.51 49.29
C LEU A 88 14.54 2.54 49.38
N GLN A 89 14.45 1.41 48.69
CA GLN A 89 15.57 0.50 48.45
C GLN A 89 15.88 0.52 46.95
N VAL A 90 17.11 0.90 46.57
CA VAL A 90 17.48 1.09 45.17
C VAL A 90 18.87 0.53 44.86
N LYS A 91 18.97 -0.23 43.78
CA LYS A 91 20.21 -0.91 43.33
C LYS A 91 20.34 -0.84 41.81
N ASN A 92 21.55 -0.51 41.34
CA ASN A 92 21.91 -0.45 39.91
C ASN A 92 20.92 0.36 39.06
N PHE A 93 20.39 1.44 39.64
CA PHE A 93 19.48 2.39 39.00
C PHE A 93 20.23 3.71 38.91
N ARG A 94 20.33 4.30 37.72
CA ARG A 94 20.99 5.58 37.42
C ARG A 94 21.52 6.35 38.63
N GLY A 95 22.85 6.42 38.76
CA GLY A 95 23.52 7.03 39.92
C GLY A 95 23.73 6.08 41.11
N PHE A 96 22.74 5.26 41.46
CA PHE A 96 22.84 4.22 42.49
C PHE A 96 23.49 2.94 41.96
N GLY A 97 24.51 2.44 42.66
CA GLY A 97 25.19 1.20 42.31
C GLY A 97 25.06 0.13 43.39
N GLU A 98 26.07 -0.73 43.47
CA GLU A 98 26.20 -1.80 44.46
C GLU A 98 27.66 -1.84 44.95
N LEU A 99 27.86 -2.14 46.23
CA LEU A 99 29.19 -2.32 46.81
C LEU A 99 29.72 -3.75 46.55
N ALA A 100 28.85 -4.74 46.64
CA ALA A 100 29.12 -6.17 46.43
C ALA A 100 27.93 -6.89 45.75
N SER A 101 28.13 -8.12 45.28
CA SER A 101 27.07 -8.92 44.64
C SER A 101 25.86 -9.19 45.54
N GLU A 102 26.10 -9.35 46.84
CA GLU A 102 25.09 -9.58 47.88
C GLU A 102 24.41 -8.29 48.37
N ASP A 103 24.95 -7.12 48.00
CA ASP A 103 24.42 -5.82 48.40
C ASP A 103 23.01 -5.62 47.80
N LYS A 104 22.06 -5.17 48.60
CA LYS A 104 20.70 -4.82 48.15
C LYS A 104 20.63 -3.38 47.61
N GLY A 105 21.76 -2.68 47.57
CA GLY A 105 21.90 -1.29 47.15
C GLY A 105 21.61 -0.32 48.30
N SER A 106 21.41 0.96 47.95
CA SER A 106 21.18 2.03 48.91
C SER A 106 19.78 1.92 49.55
N HIS A 107 19.73 1.97 50.88
CA HIS A 107 18.50 2.04 51.67
C HIS A 107 18.31 3.45 52.22
N LEU A 108 17.18 4.07 51.92
CA LEU A 108 16.85 5.42 52.36
C LEU A 108 15.58 5.43 53.18
N ARG A 109 15.58 6.12 54.32
CA ARG A 109 14.40 6.29 55.18
C ARG A 109 13.91 7.71 55.10
N PHE A 110 12.59 7.87 55.06
CA PHE A 110 11.94 9.17 55.04
C PHE A 110 11.30 9.46 56.39
N SER A 111 11.44 10.69 56.86
CA SER A 111 10.72 11.25 58.00
C SER A 111 9.25 11.53 57.63
N LYS A 112 8.40 11.70 58.64
CA LYS A 112 6.94 11.81 58.45
C LYS A 112 6.52 13.04 57.68
N THR A 113 7.20 14.18 57.85
CA THR A 113 6.78 15.45 57.25
C THR A 113 7.83 16.06 56.34
N LYS A 114 9.09 16.25 56.74
CA LYS A 114 10.03 17.07 55.98
C LYS A 114 11.36 16.38 55.74
N ASN A 115 11.70 16.12 54.49
CA ASN A 115 12.96 15.46 54.11
C ASN A 115 13.73 16.40 53.19
N ILE A 116 14.93 16.84 53.60
CA ILE A 116 15.77 17.69 52.76
C ILE A 116 17.09 16.99 52.41
N PHE A 117 17.47 17.10 51.14
CA PHE A 117 18.67 16.49 50.58
C PHE A 117 19.54 17.56 49.93
N TYR A 118 20.73 17.77 50.49
CA TYR A 118 21.74 18.65 49.91
C TYR A 118 22.74 17.86 49.08
N ALA A 119 23.09 18.36 47.89
CA ALA A 119 24.22 17.84 47.14
C ALA A 119 24.79 18.86 46.15
N PRO A 120 26.10 18.88 45.89
CA PRO A 120 26.67 19.65 44.78
C PRO A 120 26.18 19.11 43.42
N ASN A 121 26.50 19.83 42.34
CA ASN A 121 26.19 19.39 40.99
C ASN A 121 26.86 18.05 40.69
N GLY A 122 26.10 17.10 40.15
CA GLY A 122 26.56 15.71 39.95
C GLY A 122 26.49 14.81 41.19
N GLY A 123 26.06 15.31 42.36
CA GLY A 123 25.98 14.53 43.60
C GLY A 123 24.85 13.50 43.68
N GLY A 124 23.99 13.39 42.67
CA GLY A 124 22.92 12.38 42.60
C GLY A 124 21.51 12.84 42.96
N LYS A 125 21.25 14.15 43.07
CA LYS A 125 19.92 14.72 43.37
C LYS A 125 18.82 14.25 42.42
N SER A 126 18.99 14.50 41.12
CA SER A 126 18.01 14.08 40.10
C SER A 126 17.88 12.56 40.05
N SER A 127 18.96 11.80 40.28
CA SER A 127 18.88 10.34 40.38
C SER A 127 17.98 9.86 41.53
N LEU A 128 18.02 10.53 42.69
CA LEU A 128 17.10 10.25 43.80
C LEU A 128 15.65 10.58 43.42
N CYS A 129 15.41 11.77 42.87
CA CYS A 129 14.06 12.20 42.45
C CYS A 129 13.49 11.27 41.37
N GLU A 130 14.29 10.88 40.38
CA GLU A 130 13.90 9.95 39.31
C GLU A 130 13.67 8.53 39.82
N ALA A 131 14.40 8.08 40.86
CA ALA A 131 14.15 6.80 41.50
C ALA A 131 12.78 6.81 42.20
N LEU A 132 12.44 7.91 42.88
CA LEU A 132 11.13 8.12 43.48
C LEU A 132 10.03 8.21 42.42
N GLU A 133 10.26 8.98 41.34
CA GLU A 133 9.32 9.15 40.22
C GLU A 133 9.05 7.81 39.54
N TYR A 134 10.09 7.04 39.23
CA TYR A 134 9.96 5.72 38.65
C TYR A 134 9.27 4.73 39.60
N GLY A 135 9.58 4.80 40.89
CA GLY A 135 8.96 3.99 41.93
C GLY A 135 7.46 4.24 42.07
N ALA A 136 7.03 5.50 41.96
CA ALA A 136 5.65 5.93 42.13
C ALA A 136 4.83 5.89 40.83
N THR A 137 5.43 6.15 39.67
CA THR A 137 4.68 6.29 38.40
C THR A 137 4.98 5.18 37.39
N GLY A 138 6.13 4.52 37.50
CA GLY A 138 6.66 3.61 36.46
C GLY A 138 7.21 4.33 35.22
N HIS A 139 7.23 5.66 35.24
CA HIS A 139 7.64 6.54 34.16
C HIS A 139 8.68 7.56 34.68
N ILE A 140 9.42 8.22 33.78
CA ILE A 140 10.35 9.31 34.12
C ILE A 140 10.25 10.38 33.04
N LYS A 141 9.77 11.59 33.38
CA LYS A 141 9.58 12.68 32.41
C LYS A 141 10.87 13.05 31.67
N GLU A 142 11.99 13.12 32.38
CA GLU A 142 13.29 13.48 31.80
C GLU A 142 13.81 12.41 30.81
N SER A 143 13.37 11.16 30.90
CA SER A 143 13.74 10.12 29.91
C SER A 143 13.08 10.38 28.55
N ASP A 144 11.85 10.86 28.56
CA ASP A 144 11.09 11.24 27.37
C ASP A 144 11.64 12.51 26.74
N ARG A 145 11.99 13.52 27.55
CA ARG A 145 12.68 14.73 27.08
C ARG A 145 13.97 14.39 26.31
N ARG A 146 14.73 13.40 26.79
CA ARG A 146 15.94 12.90 26.13
C ARG A 146 15.69 11.87 25.03
N LYS A 147 14.42 11.59 24.69
CA LYS A 147 14.01 10.63 23.66
C LYS A 147 14.65 9.25 23.85
N THR A 148 14.86 8.85 25.10
CA THR A 148 15.54 7.61 25.47
C THR A 148 14.55 6.68 26.15
N LYS A 149 14.52 5.40 25.76
CA LYS A 149 13.62 4.43 26.41
C LYS A 149 13.95 4.32 27.90
N VAL A 150 12.94 4.42 28.77
CA VAL A 150 13.08 4.34 30.24
C VAL A 150 14.03 3.22 30.69
N ARG A 151 13.92 2.00 30.13
CA ARG A 151 14.79 0.87 30.47
C ARG A 151 16.29 1.13 30.22
N GLN A 152 16.62 1.80 29.12
CA GLN A 152 18.01 2.17 28.81
C GLN A 152 18.46 3.31 29.71
N TYR A 153 17.59 4.28 29.91
CA TYR A 153 17.84 5.48 30.69
C TYR A 153 18.15 5.20 32.16
N ILE A 154 17.43 4.27 32.80
CA ILE A 154 17.62 3.93 34.21
C ILE A 154 18.78 2.97 34.46
N SER A 155 19.35 2.37 33.41
CA SER A 155 20.37 1.33 33.56
C SER A 155 21.70 1.89 34.07
N ARG A 156 22.37 1.16 34.97
CA ARG A 156 23.74 1.44 35.41
C ARG A 156 24.60 0.19 35.24
N GLY A 157 25.47 0.19 34.23
CA GLY A 157 26.34 -0.95 33.93
C GLY A 157 25.56 -2.21 33.51
N ALA A 158 26.14 -3.39 33.74
CA ALA A 158 25.54 -4.69 33.40
C ALA A 158 24.73 -5.32 34.55
N GLY A 159 24.66 -4.66 35.72
CA GLY A 159 23.99 -5.18 36.90
C GLY A 159 22.46 -5.22 36.77
N LYS A 160 21.81 -6.19 37.41
CA LYS A 160 20.34 -6.26 37.47
C LYS A 160 19.82 -5.11 38.34
N MET A 161 18.95 -4.29 37.78
CA MET A 161 18.28 -3.18 38.48
C MET A 161 17.19 -3.71 39.41
N SER A 162 17.13 -3.17 40.64
CA SER A 162 16.05 -3.41 41.58
C SER A 162 15.68 -2.13 42.33
N LEU A 163 14.39 -1.82 42.41
CA LEU A 163 13.87 -0.68 43.15
C LEU A 163 12.59 -1.09 43.87
N SER A 164 12.54 -0.82 45.16
CA SER A 164 11.38 -1.03 46.03
C SER A 164 11.09 0.27 46.77
N LEU A 165 9.88 0.79 46.59
CA LEU A 165 9.39 1.99 47.26
C LEU A 165 8.22 1.58 48.17
N VAL A 166 8.32 1.90 49.46
CA VAL A 166 7.37 1.46 50.49
C VAL A 166 6.78 2.68 51.20
N GLY A 167 5.45 2.67 51.35
CA GLY A 167 4.70 3.68 52.09
C GLY A 167 4.78 3.52 53.61
N ALA A 168 4.31 4.53 54.33
CA ALA A 168 4.23 4.58 55.79
C ALA A 168 3.23 3.56 56.36
N ASP A 169 2.31 3.08 55.52
CA ASP A 169 1.43 1.94 55.78
C ASP A 169 2.15 0.58 55.74
N GLY A 170 3.43 0.55 55.34
CA GLY A 170 4.22 -0.67 55.19
C GLY A 170 3.95 -1.43 53.89
N ALA A 171 3.10 -0.90 53.00
CA ALA A 171 2.77 -1.51 51.72
C ALA A 171 3.66 -0.95 50.58
N PRO A 172 3.94 -1.75 49.53
CA PRO A 172 4.62 -1.23 48.35
C PRO A 172 3.74 -0.21 47.63
N VAL A 173 4.34 0.89 47.18
CA VAL A 173 3.61 1.95 46.46
C VAL A 173 3.07 1.42 45.13
N THR A 174 1.76 1.56 44.92
CA THR A 174 1.12 1.17 43.66
C THR A 174 1.42 2.21 42.59
N ARG A 175 2.02 1.77 41.48
CA ARG A 175 2.44 2.66 40.40
C ARG A 175 1.24 3.26 39.68
N SER A 176 1.20 4.59 39.54
CA SER A 176 0.20 5.30 38.74
C SER A 176 0.76 6.60 38.20
N ILE A 177 0.43 6.93 36.95
CA ILE A 177 0.87 8.18 36.31
C ILE A 177 0.19 9.41 36.92
N ALA A 178 -0.93 9.24 37.62
CA ALA A 178 -1.58 10.31 38.36
C ALA A 178 -0.64 10.96 39.38
N TRP A 179 0.30 10.19 39.94
CA TRP A 179 1.31 10.65 40.90
C TRP A 179 2.41 11.52 40.28
N ALA A 180 2.50 11.63 38.95
CA ALA A 180 3.49 12.51 38.29
C ALA A 180 3.33 13.98 38.71
N SER A 181 2.12 14.38 39.11
CA SER A 181 1.84 15.72 39.63
C SER A 181 2.40 15.99 41.03
N CYS A 182 2.81 14.95 41.76
CA CYS A 182 3.54 15.09 43.03
C CYS A 182 5.02 15.47 42.82
N PHE A 183 5.55 15.30 41.60
CA PHE A 183 6.93 15.61 41.26
C PHE A 183 7.01 16.96 40.55
N ILE A 184 7.71 17.88 41.18
CA ILE A 184 7.96 19.22 40.67
C ILE A 184 9.44 19.30 40.37
N ASP A 185 9.81 19.39 39.09
CA ASP A 185 11.19 19.52 38.65
C ASP A 185 11.51 20.96 38.22
N ARG A 186 12.77 21.35 38.41
CA ARG A 186 13.31 22.65 37.97
C ARG A 186 13.01 22.96 36.49
N ASN A 187 13.21 21.99 35.60
CA ASN A 187 13.05 22.18 34.15
C ASN A 187 11.59 22.49 33.78
N ARG A 188 10.61 21.89 34.45
CA ARG A 188 9.17 22.17 34.23
C ARG A 188 8.78 23.61 34.58
N LEU A 189 9.35 24.19 35.64
CA LEU A 189 9.13 25.61 35.97
C LEU A 189 9.82 26.54 34.98
N GLN A 190 11.03 26.18 34.53
CA GLN A 190 11.77 26.94 33.54
C GLN A 190 11.09 26.91 32.16
N GLU A 191 10.59 25.76 31.72
CA GLU A 191 9.79 25.64 30.50
C GLU A 191 8.51 26.49 30.60
N PHE A 192 7.83 26.46 31.74
CA PHE A 192 6.67 27.32 31.99
C PHE A 192 7.03 28.81 31.89
N SER A 193 8.10 29.28 32.51
CA SER A 193 8.47 30.69 32.48
C SER A 193 8.93 31.21 31.11
N LEU A 194 9.28 30.29 30.20
CA LEU A 194 9.75 30.60 28.84
C LEU A 194 8.68 30.31 27.76
N LEU A 195 7.44 30.01 28.14
CA LEU A 195 6.34 29.82 27.21
C LEU A 195 6.13 31.09 26.37
N GLY A 196 6.27 30.96 25.04
CA GLY A 196 6.18 32.08 24.09
C GLY A 196 7.48 32.71 23.65
N SER A 197 8.60 32.35 24.27
CA SER A 197 9.91 32.78 23.78
C SER A 197 10.27 32.04 22.49
N LYS A 198 11.08 32.68 21.63
CA LYS A 198 11.63 32.00 20.43
C LYS A 198 12.50 30.80 20.77
N ASP A 199 12.99 30.71 22.00
CA ASP A 199 13.95 29.71 22.45
C ASP A 199 13.30 28.35 22.80
N THR A 200 12.00 28.32 23.12
CA THR A 200 11.27 27.07 23.46
C THR A 200 10.55 26.44 22.27
N GLY A 201 10.27 27.21 21.21
CA GLY A 201 9.57 26.72 20.02
C GLY A 201 8.12 26.26 20.27
N SER A 202 7.59 26.47 21.49
CA SER A 202 6.23 26.13 21.90
C SER A 202 5.28 27.32 21.76
N HIS A 203 4.05 27.08 21.30
CA HIS A 203 3.03 28.12 21.22
C HIS A 203 2.56 28.55 22.61
N GLU A 204 2.37 29.86 22.82
CA GLU A 204 1.90 30.44 24.09
C GLU A 204 0.53 29.93 24.56
N SER A 205 -0.27 29.31 23.67
CA SER A 205 -1.59 28.76 24.02
C SER A 205 -1.54 27.52 24.91
N ASP A 206 -0.37 26.88 25.05
CA ASP A 206 -0.24 25.53 25.61
C ASP A 206 0.18 25.50 27.10
N VAL A 207 -0.10 26.58 27.83
CA VAL A 207 0.32 26.77 29.23
C VAL A 207 -0.05 25.60 30.15
N ILE A 208 -1.28 25.10 30.02
CA ILE A 208 -1.84 24.02 30.84
C ILE A 208 -1.17 22.68 30.52
N ALA A 209 -0.83 22.45 29.26
CA ALA A 209 -0.20 21.21 28.85
C ALA A 209 1.21 21.09 29.41
N THR A 210 2.02 22.15 29.33
CA THR A 210 3.37 22.18 29.89
C THR A 210 3.34 22.13 31.42
N LEU A 211 2.52 22.98 32.05
CA LEU A 211 2.53 23.08 33.50
C LEU A 211 1.96 21.84 34.18
N PHE A 212 0.90 21.23 33.65
CA PHE A 212 0.30 20.05 34.28
C PHE A 212 0.78 18.72 33.68
N GLY A 213 1.59 18.73 32.62
CA GLY A 213 2.17 17.53 32.02
C GLY A 213 1.21 16.78 31.08
N LEU A 214 0.41 17.51 30.28
CA LEU A 214 -0.42 16.96 29.19
C LEU A 214 0.27 17.02 27.80
N GLU A 215 1.56 17.38 27.75
CA GLU A 215 2.36 17.48 26.51
C GLU A 215 2.26 16.21 25.64
N GLU A 216 2.45 15.02 26.22
CA GLU A 216 2.37 13.74 25.48
C GLU A 216 0.98 13.53 24.86
N PHE A 217 -0.09 14.00 25.53
CA PHE A 217 -1.43 13.88 24.98
C PHE A 217 -1.66 14.85 23.83
N GLN A 218 -1.11 16.06 23.92
CA GLN A 218 -1.12 17.03 22.84
C GLN A 218 -0.38 16.52 21.61
N ASP A 219 0.79 15.88 21.79
CA ASP A 219 1.51 15.20 20.71
C ASP A 219 0.68 14.10 20.05
N VAL A 220 -0.12 13.37 20.83
CA VAL A 220 -1.04 12.36 20.29
C VAL A 220 -2.11 13.02 19.44
N VAL A 221 -2.73 14.11 19.91
CA VAL A 221 -3.75 14.88 19.18
C VAL A 221 -3.16 15.44 17.88
N ALA A 222 -1.94 15.99 17.93
CA ALA A 222 -1.26 16.60 16.79
C ALA A 222 -0.92 15.59 15.66
N ARG A 223 -0.87 14.29 15.97
CA ARG A 223 -0.71 13.22 14.97
C ARG A 223 -1.99 12.90 14.20
N PHE A 224 -3.14 13.39 14.66
CA PHE A 224 -4.39 13.36 13.91
C PHE A 224 -4.46 14.57 12.98
N VAL A 225 -5.01 14.34 11.79
CA VAL A 225 -5.34 15.40 10.85
C VAL A 225 -6.77 15.86 11.14
N LYS A 226 -7.07 17.14 10.91
CA LYS A 226 -8.44 17.65 11.06
C LYS A 226 -9.42 16.84 10.17
N PRO A 227 -10.67 16.64 10.62
CA PRO A 227 -11.67 15.85 9.88
C PRO A 227 -11.83 16.24 8.42
N GLU A 228 -11.72 17.54 8.09
CA GLU A 228 -11.89 18.05 6.73
C GLU A 228 -10.79 17.56 5.78
N SER A 229 -9.59 17.27 6.29
CA SER A 229 -8.49 16.74 5.47
C SER A 229 -8.36 15.21 5.53
N PHE A 230 -9.21 14.53 6.32
CA PHE A 230 -9.30 13.08 6.34
C PHE A 230 -10.31 12.57 5.31
N ASN A 231 -9.87 12.52 4.05
CA ASN A 231 -10.68 12.04 2.93
C ASN A 231 -10.27 10.62 2.51
N LEU A 232 -11.25 9.71 2.43
CA LEU A 232 -11.09 8.31 2.01
C LEU A 232 -11.81 8.00 0.69
N ASN A 233 -12.36 8.98 -0.01
CA ASN A 233 -13.10 8.79 -1.26
C ASN A 233 -12.26 8.11 -2.35
N MET A 234 -10.93 8.31 -2.32
CA MET A 234 -9.99 7.65 -3.24
C MET A 234 -9.94 6.12 -3.10
N TYR A 235 -10.43 5.57 -1.98
CA TYR A 235 -10.49 4.14 -1.73
C TYR A 235 -11.84 3.53 -2.13
N LEU A 236 -12.83 4.33 -2.53
CA LEU A 236 -14.12 3.81 -2.96
C LEU A 236 -13.92 2.94 -4.21
N ARG A 237 -14.47 1.73 -4.16
CA ARG A 237 -14.47 0.80 -5.29
C ARG A 237 -15.56 1.22 -6.28
N PRO A 238 -15.34 1.11 -7.59
CA PRO A 238 -16.33 1.47 -8.60
C PRO A 238 -17.57 0.57 -8.50
N ASP A 239 -18.72 1.18 -8.73
CA ASP A 239 -20.00 0.49 -8.90
C ASP A 239 -20.00 -0.27 -10.24
N GLN A 240 -20.47 -1.52 -10.24
CA GLN A 240 -20.50 -2.37 -11.44
C GLN A 240 -21.76 -2.17 -12.29
N THR A 241 -22.59 -1.18 -12.00
CA THR A 241 -23.84 -0.87 -12.73
C THR A 241 -23.66 -0.75 -14.24
N GLU A 242 -22.63 -0.04 -14.72
CA GLU A 242 -22.36 0.11 -16.17
C GLU A 242 -21.92 -1.22 -16.80
N ALA A 243 -21.08 -1.99 -16.13
CA ALA A 243 -20.65 -3.31 -16.59
C ALA A 243 -21.83 -4.31 -16.61
N LEU A 244 -22.68 -4.30 -15.60
CA LEU A 244 -23.90 -5.11 -15.53
C LEU A 244 -24.91 -4.70 -16.63
N ALA A 245 -25.05 -3.41 -16.92
CA ALA A 245 -25.89 -2.89 -18.01
C ALA A 245 -25.37 -3.33 -19.39
N ASN A 246 -24.04 -3.27 -19.60
CA ASN A 246 -23.40 -3.72 -20.84
C ASN A 246 -23.61 -5.23 -21.08
N VAL A 247 -23.38 -6.06 -20.05
CA VAL A 247 -23.62 -7.51 -20.13
C VAL A 247 -25.10 -7.82 -20.38
N ALA A 248 -26.03 -7.07 -19.76
CA ALA A 248 -27.46 -7.23 -20.00
C ALA A 248 -27.86 -6.87 -21.44
N SER A 249 -27.30 -5.77 -21.98
CA SER A 249 -27.51 -5.33 -23.35
C SER A 249 -26.97 -6.34 -24.37
N GLU A 250 -25.72 -6.80 -24.22
CA GLU A 250 -25.10 -7.80 -25.12
C GLU A 250 -25.84 -9.15 -25.08
N ARG A 251 -26.32 -9.56 -23.90
CA ARG A 251 -27.15 -10.76 -23.80
C ARG A 251 -28.47 -10.58 -24.54
N ALA A 252 -29.11 -9.42 -24.45
CA ALA A 252 -30.37 -9.16 -25.14
C ALA A 252 -30.22 -9.14 -26.67
N THR A 253 -29.11 -8.60 -27.19
CA THR A 253 -28.82 -8.62 -28.62
C THR A 253 -28.59 -10.04 -29.13
N LEU A 254 -27.80 -10.85 -28.42
CA LEU A 254 -27.54 -12.25 -28.78
C LEU A 254 -28.80 -13.12 -28.71
N ILE A 255 -29.71 -12.87 -27.77
CA ILE A 255 -31.01 -13.57 -27.73
C ILE A 255 -31.82 -13.27 -28.99
N LYS A 256 -31.95 -11.98 -29.37
CA LYS A 256 -32.66 -11.58 -30.59
C LYS A 256 -32.02 -12.18 -31.85
N GLU A 257 -30.69 -12.19 -31.92
CA GLU A 257 -29.96 -12.84 -33.02
C GLU A 257 -30.27 -14.34 -33.08
N ARG A 258 -30.31 -15.00 -31.92
CA ARG A 258 -30.58 -16.43 -31.83
C ARG A 258 -32.01 -16.79 -32.23
N ASP A 259 -32.98 -15.96 -31.90
CA ASP A 259 -34.38 -16.12 -32.33
C ASP A 259 -34.50 -15.96 -33.86
N CYS A 260 -33.87 -14.93 -34.44
CA CYS A 260 -33.81 -14.73 -35.90
C CYS A 260 -33.12 -15.91 -36.63
N LEU A 261 -32.03 -16.43 -36.08
CA LEU A 261 -31.34 -17.61 -36.62
C LEU A 261 -32.22 -18.87 -36.55
N ALA A 262 -33.01 -19.03 -35.49
CA ALA A 262 -33.95 -20.16 -35.36
C ALA A 262 -35.05 -20.08 -36.43
N GLU A 263 -35.64 -18.91 -36.63
CA GLU A 263 -36.62 -18.65 -37.69
C GLU A 263 -36.03 -18.92 -39.08
N ASN A 264 -34.82 -18.43 -39.35
CA ASN A 264 -34.13 -18.69 -40.63
C ASN A 264 -33.87 -20.18 -40.87
N ILE A 265 -33.46 -20.93 -39.84
CA ILE A 265 -33.27 -22.39 -39.95
C ILE A 265 -34.60 -23.09 -40.31
N ILE A 266 -35.71 -22.66 -39.71
CA ILE A 266 -37.05 -23.20 -40.03
C ILE A 266 -37.42 -22.88 -41.49
N GLU A 267 -37.16 -21.65 -41.94
CA GLU A 267 -37.45 -21.23 -43.31
C GLU A 267 -36.61 -22.00 -44.34
N LEU A 268 -35.30 -22.12 -44.13
CA LEU A 268 -34.41 -22.93 -44.98
C LEU A 268 -34.85 -24.40 -45.05
N ASN A 269 -35.31 -24.96 -43.92
CA ASN A 269 -35.87 -26.31 -43.85
C ASN A 269 -37.14 -26.47 -44.71
N ASN A 270 -38.00 -25.46 -44.73
CA ASN A 270 -39.20 -25.46 -45.55
C ASN A 270 -38.84 -25.35 -47.03
N GLN A 271 -37.92 -24.46 -47.40
CA GLN A 271 -37.44 -24.31 -48.78
C GLN A 271 -36.81 -25.59 -49.33
N VAL A 272 -36.01 -26.30 -48.51
CA VAL A 272 -35.47 -27.62 -48.89
C VAL A 272 -36.58 -28.63 -49.15
N CYS A 273 -37.65 -28.65 -48.34
CA CYS A 273 -38.79 -29.55 -48.56
C CYS A 273 -39.51 -29.21 -49.88
N THR A 274 -39.78 -27.93 -50.14
CA THR A 274 -40.38 -27.46 -51.40
C THR A 274 -39.54 -27.86 -52.61
N HIS A 275 -38.22 -27.66 -52.55
CA HIS A 275 -37.30 -28.07 -53.62
C HIS A 275 -37.10 -29.59 -53.73
N LEU A 276 -37.68 -30.41 -52.86
CA LEU A 276 -37.63 -31.88 -52.95
C LEU A 276 -39.02 -32.53 -53.17
N ASP A 277 -40.07 -31.72 -53.35
CA ASP A 277 -41.47 -32.14 -53.43
C ASP A 277 -41.93 -32.87 -52.16
N LEU A 278 -41.53 -32.37 -51.00
CA LEU A 278 -41.91 -32.87 -49.68
C LEU A 278 -42.79 -31.84 -48.97
N THR A 279 -43.71 -32.31 -48.13
CA THR A 279 -44.46 -31.44 -47.21
C THR A 279 -43.58 -31.06 -46.01
N THR A 280 -43.89 -29.95 -45.34
CA THR A 280 -43.03 -29.38 -44.28
C THR A 280 -42.86 -30.31 -43.06
N ASP A 281 -43.78 -31.25 -42.86
CA ASP A 281 -43.76 -32.31 -41.83
C ASP A 281 -42.85 -33.51 -42.20
N GLN A 282 -42.40 -33.61 -43.45
CA GLN A 282 -41.60 -34.73 -43.96
C GLN A 282 -40.08 -34.49 -43.92
N GLN A 283 -39.59 -33.72 -42.95
CA GLN A 283 -38.16 -33.40 -42.78
C GLN A 283 -37.26 -34.66 -42.73
N GLY A 284 -37.73 -35.76 -42.14
CA GLY A 284 -36.98 -37.02 -42.07
C GLY A 284 -36.70 -37.67 -43.43
N ALA A 285 -37.50 -37.36 -44.46
CA ALA A 285 -37.36 -37.91 -45.81
C ALA A 285 -36.38 -37.14 -46.72
N VAL A 286 -35.98 -35.92 -46.31
CA VAL A 286 -35.12 -35.00 -47.08
C VAL A 286 -33.85 -35.68 -47.59
N ARG A 287 -33.13 -36.40 -46.72
CA ARG A 287 -31.87 -37.08 -47.07
C ARG A 287 -32.09 -38.12 -48.17
N VAL A 288 -33.12 -38.94 -48.03
CA VAL A 288 -33.45 -40.02 -48.99
C VAL A 288 -33.86 -39.43 -50.33
N ARG A 289 -34.67 -38.36 -50.32
CA ARG A 289 -35.17 -37.71 -51.53
C ARG A 289 -34.06 -36.98 -52.30
N PHE A 290 -33.16 -36.30 -51.60
CA PHE A 290 -31.97 -35.67 -52.19
C PHE A 290 -31.03 -36.70 -52.83
N LEU A 291 -30.74 -37.82 -52.15
CA LEU A 291 -29.96 -38.93 -52.72
C LEU A 291 -30.61 -39.57 -53.94
N ARG A 292 -31.95 -39.58 -54.01
CA ARG A 292 -32.68 -40.07 -55.18
C ARG A 292 -32.58 -39.08 -56.34
N LEU A 293 -32.69 -37.78 -56.08
CA LEU A 293 -32.53 -36.71 -57.07
C LEU A 293 -31.15 -36.78 -57.75
N THR A 294 -30.08 -36.86 -56.96
CA THR A 294 -28.70 -36.93 -57.46
C THR A 294 -28.49 -38.17 -58.34
N LYS A 295 -28.91 -39.34 -57.86
CA LYS A 295 -28.84 -40.60 -58.63
C LYS A 295 -29.65 -40.54 -59.93
N LEU A 296 -30.82 -39.90 -59.92
CA LEU A 296 -31.68 -39.80 -61.10
C LEU A 296 -31.03 -38.91 -62.16
N ALA A 297 -30.42 -37.78 -61.76
CA ALA A 297 -29.65 -36.94 -62.67
C ALA A 297 -28.46 -37.70 -63.31
N GLU A 298 -27.68 -38.43 -62.50
CA GLU A 298 -26.56 -39.24 -62.99
C GLU A 298 -27.00 -40.36 -63.95
N LEU A 299 -28.11 -41.04 -63.64
CA LEU A 299 -28.66 -42.09 -64.50
C LEU A 299 -29.08 -41.55 -65.87
N LYS A 300 -29.62 -40.33 -65.92
CA LYS A 300 -30.04 -39.67 -67.18
C LYS A 300 -28.84 -39.27 -68.03
N ILE A 301 -27.78 -38.73 -67.41
CA ILE A 301 -26.50 -38.42 -68.07
C ILE A 301 -25.87 -39.67 -68.66
N ARG A 302 -25.71 -40.73 -67.85
CA ARG A 302 -25.12 -42.00 -68.32
C ARG A 302 -25.93 -42.63 -69.46
N LYS A 303 -27.27 -42.47 -69.46
CA LYS A 303 -28.14 -42.96 -70.52
C LYS A 303 -27.96 -42.17 -71.82
N ALA A 304 -27.77 -40.85 -71.74
CA ALA A 304 -27.47 -40.00 -72.89
C ALA A 304 -26.07 -40.30 -73.47
N GLU A 305 -25.05 -40.44 -72.63
CA GLU A 305 -23.67 -40.77 -73.04
C GLU A 305 -23.59 -42.10 -73.80
N ARG A 306 -24.31 -43.14 -73.35
CA ARG A 306 -24.37 -44.42 -74.05
C ARG A 306 -24.97 -44.33 -75.46
N LEU A 307 -25.89 -43.39 -75.69
CA LEU A 307 -26.55 -43.22 -76.99
C LEU A 307 -25.70 -42.40 -77.97
N LYS A 308 -24.77 -41.56 -77.50
CA LYS A 308 -23.89 -40.72 -78.33
C LYS A 308 -22.84 -41.47 -79.17
N LEU A 309 -22.64 -42.77 -78.92
CA LEU A 309 -21.58 -43.56 -79.57
C LEU A 309 -21.89 -43.98 -81.04
N SER A 310 -23.03 -43.58 -81.60
CA SER A 310 -23.48 -44.04 -82.93
C SER A 310 -23.23 -42.99 -84.02
N GLU A 311 -22.43 -43.32 -85.04
CA GLU A 311 -22.20 -42.49 -86.22
C GLU A 311 -23.17 -42.85 -87.36
N ALA A 312 -23.63 -41.85 -88.13
CA ALA A 312 -24.59 -42.06 -89.24
C ALA A 312 -23.89 -42.56 -90.52
N PRO A 313 -24.49 -43.51 -91.28
CA PRO A 313 -23.93 -44.01 -92.53
C PRO A 313 -24.00 -42.98 -93.67
N THR A 314 -23.07 -43.04 -94.62
CA THR A 314 -23.05 -42.20 -95.83
C THR A 314 -24.10 -42.70 -96.84
N ILE A 315 -24.99 -41.85 -97.34
CA ILE A 315 -26.03 -42.25 -98.32
C ILE A 315 -25.66 -41.76 -99.72
N ILE A 316 -25.49 -42.69 -100.67
CA ILE A 316 -25.31 -42.39 -102.11
C ILE A 316 -26.66 -42.55 -102.81
N LEU A 317 -27.07 -41.61 -103.67
CA LEU A 317 -28.36 -41.69 -104.34
C LEU A 317 -28.35 -42.71 -105.50
N MET A 318 -29.38 -43.57 -105.59
CA MET A 318 -29.52 -44.59 -106.64
C MET A 318 -29.49 -43.98 -108.06
N GLU A 319 -30.04 -42.77 -108.22
CA GLU A 319 -29.97 -42.05 -109.50
C GLU A 319 -28.53 -41.79 -109.96
N ARG A 320 -27.60 -41.49 -109.02
CA ARG A 320 -26.20 -41.25 -109.36
C ARG A 320 -25.51 -42.52 -109.83
N ILE A 321 -25.82 -43.66 -109.21
CA ILE A 321 -25.29 -44.97 -109.58
C ILE A 321 -25.82 -45.41 -110.95
N ARG A 322 -27.14 -45.30 -111.19
CA ARG A 322 -27.76 -45.61 -112.49
C ARG A 322 -27.19 -44.74 -113.61
N ARG A 323 -26.99 -43.43 -113.35
CA ARG A 323 -26.34 -42.52 -114.31
C ARG A 323 -24.89 -42.94 -114.60
N ALA A 324 -24.12 -43.29 -113.56
CA ALA A 324 -22.75 -43.79 -113.75
C ALA A 324 -22.72 -45.08 -114.58
N GLY A 325 -23.63 -46.02 -114.33
CA GLY A 325 -23.76 -47.25 -115.11
C GLY A 325 -24.08 -46.99 -116.58
N TRP A 326 -25.04 -46.11 -116.85
CA TRP A 326 -25.39 -45.73 -118.23
C TRP A 326 -24.21 -45.09 -118.97
N ILE A 327 -23.46 -44.21 -118.30
CA ILE A 327 -22.25 -43.60 -118.86
C ILE A 327 -21.20 -44.68 -119.13
N ALA A 328 -21.01 -45.64 -118.23
CA ALA A 328 -20.06 -46.74 -118.38
C ALA A 328 -20.36 -47.60 -119.62
N THR A 329 -21.60 -48.07 -119.78
CA THR A 329 -22.02 -48.87 -120.95
C THR A 329 -21.82 -48.09 -122.26
N ARG A 330 -22.14 -46.79 -122.26
CA ARG A 330 -21.95 -45.92 -123.42
C ARG A 330 -20.48 -45.76 -123.80
N LEU A 331 -19.60 -45.59 -122.81
CA LEU A 331 -18.16 -45.43 -123.04
C LEU A 331 -17.51 -46.73 -123.55
N LEU A 332 -17.89 -47.88 -122.99
CA LEU A 332 -17.42 -49.20 -123.44
C LEU A 332 -17.89 -49.51 -124.87
N SER A 333 -19.17 -49.30 -125.18
CA SER A 333 -19.69 -49.47 -126.55
C SER A 333 -19.01 -48.52 -127.55
N ARG A 334 -18.68 -47.30 -127.12
CA ARG A 334 -17.95 -46.36 -127.96
C ARG A 334 -16.51 -46.82 -128.19
N LYS A 335 -15.86 -47.42 -127.19
CA LYS A 335 -14.50 -47.97 -127.33
C LYS A 335 -14.47 -49.08 -128.36
N SER A 336 -15.38 -50.05 -128.28
CA SER A 336 -15.43 -51.17 -129.23
C SER A 336 -15.71 -50.72 -130.67
N LYS A 337 -16.59 -49.72 -130.87
CA LYS A 337 -16.84 -49.12 -132.18
C LYS A 337 -15.60 -48.41 -132.76
N ILE A 338 -14.88 -47.66 -131.93
CA ILE A 338 -13.64 -46.98 -132.34
C ILE A 338 -12.55 -48.00 -132.71
N GLU A 339 -12.41 -49.08 -131.93
CA GLU A 339 -11.43 -50.14 -132.19
C GLU A 339 -11.75 -50.94 -133.46
N ALA A 340 -13.03 -51.27 -133.69
CA ALA A 340 -13.47 -51.93 -134.93
C ALA A 340 -13.24 -51.06 -136.18
N ALA A 341 -13.53 -49.76 -136.10
CA ALA A 341 -13.26 -48.82 -137.19
C ALA A 341 -11.75 -48.66 -137.46
N PHE A 342 -10.91 -48.77 -136.43
CA PHE A 342 -9.46 -48.71 -136.59
C PHE A 342 -8.90 -49.96 -137.30
N LEU A 343 -9.40 -51.15 -136.94
CA LEU A 343 -9.01 -52.43 -137.54
C LEU A 343 -9.37 -52.54 -139.03
N HIS A 344 -10.51 -51.97 -139.44
CA HIS A 344 -10.95 -51.99 -140.84
C HIS A 344 -10.01 -51.22 -141.79
N ASN A 345 -9.34 -50.17 -141.29
CA ASN A 345 -8.61 -49.22 -142.13
C ASN A 345 -7.07 -49.43 -142.12
N VAL A 346 -6.59 -50.56 -141.59
CA VAL A 346 -5.15 -50.85 -141.42
C VAL A 346 -4.44 -51.08 -142.76
N ALA A 347 -5.13 -51.57 -143.79
CA ALA A 347 -4.51 -51.88 -145.09
C ALA A 347 -4.15 -50.65 -145.94
N ALA A 348 -4.79 -49.50 -145.72
CA ALA A 348 -4.58 -48.28 -146.52
C ALA A 348 -3.38 -47.43 -146.06
N VAL A 349 -2.82 -47.70 -144.87
CA VAL A 349 -1.84 -46.82 -144.20
C VAL A 349 -0.48 -46.76 -144.92
N ASN A 350 -0.14 -47.77 -145.74
CA ASN A 350 1.16 -47.84 -146.43
C ASN A 350 1.23 -47.11 -147.79
N TYR A 351 0.11 -46.64 -148.35
CA TYR A 351 0.09 -46.00 -149.67
C TYR A 351 0.09 -44.45 -149.61
N ARG A 352 0.00 -43.87 -148.40
CA ARG A 352 -0.05 -42.41 -148.20
C ARG A 352 1.15 -41.67 -148.79
N ALA A 353 2.36 -42.16 -148.51
CA ALA A 353 3.59 -41.54 -149.00
C ALA A 353 3.69 -41.57 -150.54
N ILE A 354 3.07 -42.57 -151.19
CA ILE A 354 3.03 -42.71 -152.65
C ILE A 354 2.07 -41.69 -153.26
N TYR A 355 0.91 -41.47 -152.65
CA TYR A 355 -0.07 -40.48 -153.13
C TYR A 355 0.36 -39.03 -152.87
N GLU A 356 0.98 -38.74 -151.73
CA GLU A 356 1.55 -37.40 -151.44
C GLU A 356 2.68 -37.06 -152.43
N ALA A 357 3.49 -38.06 -152.83
CA ALA A 357 4.53 -37.88 -153.84
C ALA A 357 3.95 -37.61 -155.25
N LEU A 358 2.85 -38.27 -155.62
CA LEU A 358 2.16 -38.04 -156.89
C LEU A 358 1.55 -36.63 -156.98
N GLU A 359 0.94 -36.12 -155.91
CA GLU A 359 0.41 -34.74 -155.85
C GLU A 359 1.53 -33.69 -155.92
N ALA A 360 2.69 -33.97 -155.31
CA ALA A 360 3.86 -33.09 -155.41
C ALA A 360 4.43 -33.00 -156.84
N ILE A 361 4.37 -34.08 -157.63
CA ILE A 361 4.85 -34.11 -159.02
C ILE A 361 3.93 -33.30 -159.95
N GLU A 362 2.60 -33.35 -159.78
CA GLU A 362 1.62 -32.58 -160.59
C GLU A 362 1.92 -31.07 -160.56
N ASN A 363 2.31 -30.55 -159.38
CA ASN A 363 2.58 -29.13 -159.16
C ASN A 363 3.86 -28.61 -159.86
N THR A 364 4.66 -29.47 -160.50
CA THR A 364 5.92 -29.06 -161.17
C THR A 364 5.78 -28.75 -162.68
N GLY A 365 4.58 -28.86 -163.26
CA GLY A 365 4.27 -28.28 -164.57
C GLY A 365 4.78 -29.03 -165.81
N THR A 366 5.02 -30.34 -165.73
CA THR A 366 5.32 -31.18 -166.91
C THR A 366 4.05 -31.45 -167.71
N GLY A 367 4.08 -31.23 -169.03
CA GLY A 367 2.92 -31.33 -169.94
C GLY A 367 2.17 -32.67 -169.96
N ASP A 368 1.15 -32.75 -170.81
CA ASP A 368 -0.03 -33.66 -170.87
C ASP A 368 0.21 -35.20 -170.89
N VAL A 369 1.11 -35.71 -170.06
CA VAL A 369 1.60 -37.11 -169.99
C VAL A 369 1.87 -37.56 -168.53
N CYS A 370 1.65 -38.84 -168.25
CA CYS A 370 1.88 -39.47 -166.94
C CYS A 370 3.38 -39.51 -166.58
N PRO A 371 3.80 -39.07 -165.38
CA PRO A 371 5.21 -38.99 -165.01
C PRO A 371 5.89 -40.35 -164.81
N ALA A 372 5.12 -41.43 -164.61
CA ALA A 372 5.67 -42.77 -164.37
C ALA A 372 5.89 -43.57 -165.68
N CYS A 373 4.98 -43.44 -166.65
CA CYS A 373 4.99 -44.26 -167.87
C CYS A 373 4.93 -43.44 -169.16
N SER A 374 4.95 -42.11 -169.07
CA SER A 374 4.90 -41.17 -170.21
C SER A 374 3.68 -41.31 -171.11
N THR A 375 2.63 -41.99 -170.65
CA THR A 375 1.37 -42.15 -171.40
C THR A 375 0.58 -40.85 -171.37
N PRO A 376 0.08 -40.34 -172.50
CA PRO A 376 -0.70 -39.09 -172.53
C PRO A 376 -1.92 -39.16 -171.60
N LEU A 377 -2.15 -38.11 -170.82
CA LEU A 377 -3.20 -38.09 -169.79
C LEU A 377 -4.62 -38.27 -170.35
N HIS A 378 -4.84 -37.98 -171.63
CA HIS A 378 -6.11 -38.23 -172.31
C HIS A 378 -6.37 -39.71 -172.67
N SER A 379 -5.35 -40.57 -172.54
CA SER A 379 -5.41 -41.99 -172.94
C SER A 379 -5.36 -42.98 -171.76
N VAL A 380 -5.29 -42.47 -170.52
CA VAL A 380 -5.34 -43.28 -169.29
C VAL A 380 -6.78 -43.51 -168.84
N THR A 381 -7.05 -44.70 -168.30
CA THR A 381 -8.37 -45.08 -167.77
C THR A 381 -8.78 -44.29 -166.54
N GLU A 382 -7.81 -43.82 -165.76
CA GLU A 382 -8.05 -43.04 -164.55
C GLU A 382 -6.84 -42.13 -164.32
N ASN A 383 -7.10 -40.84 -164.06
CA ASN A 383 -6.01 -39.89 -163.88
C ASN A 383 -5.28 -40.18 -162.55
N PRO A 384 -3.98 -40.53 -162.59
CA PRO A 384 -3.23 -40.92 -161.39
C PRO A 384 -3.18 -39.83 -160.32
N PHE A 385 -3.28 -38.55 -160.70
CA PHE A 385 -3.30 -37.42 -159.78
C PHE A 385 -4.66 -37.26 -159.09
N GLU A 386 -5.76 -37.44 -159.83
CA GLU A 386 -7.11 -37.42 -159.25
C GLU A 386 -7.34 -38.59 -158.30
N ARG A 387 -6.82 -39.77 -158.64
CA ARG A 387 -6.86 -40.95 -157.76
C ARG A 387 -6.08 -40.74 -156.46
N ALA A 388 -4.89 -40.13 -156.53
CA ALA A 388 -4.09 -39.80 -155.36
C ALA A 388 -4.83 -38.85 -154.39
N ARG A 389 -5.50 -37.82 -154.92
CA ARG A 389 -6.31 -36.88 -154.10
C ARG A 389 -7.49 -37.56 -153.39
N CYS A 390 -8.21 -38.43 -154.10
CA CYS A 390 -9.34 -39.15 -153.52
C CYS A 390 -8.89 -40.08 -152.38
N GLU A 391 -7.78 -40.79 -152.54
CA GLU A 391 -7.26 -41.70 -151.53
C GLU A 391 -6.65 -40.97 -150.31
N LEU A 392 -6.07 -39.77 -150.49
CA LEU A 392 -5.59 -38.95 -149.36
C LEU A 392 -6.71 -38.40 -148.47
N GLN A 393 -7.88 -38.06 -149.06
CA GLN A 393 -9.06 -37.67 -148.26
C GLN A 393 -9.59 -38.82 -147.40
N SER A 394 -9.54 -40.07 -147.89
CA SER A 394 -9.97 -41.24 -147.12
C SER A 394 -9.07 -41.49 -145.88
N LEU A 395 -7.77 -41.20 -145.99
CA LEU A 395 -6.79 -41.37 -144.91
C LEU A 395 -6.91 -40.33 -143.78
N GLY A 396 -7.49 -39.15 -144.02
CA GLY A 396 -7.73 -38.13 -142.98
C GLY A 396 -8.71 -38.58 -141.88
N MET A 397 -9.59 -39.55 -142.14
CA MET A 397 -10.48 -40.13 -141.14
C MET A 397 -9.74 -40.89 -140.02
N LEU A 398 -8.55 -41.44 -140.29
CA LEU A 398 -7.78 -42.22 -139.31
C LEU A 398 -7.22 -41.36 -138.15
N GLU A 399 -6.81 -40.12 -138.43
CA GLU A 399 -6.29 -39.18 -137.44
C GLU A 399 -7.39 -38.78 -136.42
N GLN A 400 -8.62 -38.54 -136.93
CA GLN A 400 -9.79 -38.21 -136.11
C GLN A 400 -10.22 -39.38 -135.22
N LEU A 401 -10.05 -40.62 -135.69
CA LEU A 401 -10.30 -41.84 -134.90
C LEU A 401 -9.29 -41.99 -133.75
N LYS A 402 -7.99 -41.68 -133.95
CA LYS A 402 -6.99 -41.69 -132.86
C LYS A 402 -7.31 -40.70 -131.75
N ILE A 403 -7.68 -39.46 -132.10
CA ILE A 403 -8.06 -38.43 -131.12
C ILE A 403 -9.32 -38.86 -130.35
N SER A 404 -10.28 -39.47 -131.05
CA SER A 404 -11.52 -39.98 -130.45
C SER A 404 -11.26 -41.13 -129.48
N LYS A 405 -10.29 -42.02 -129.77
CA LYS A 405 -9.85 -43.10 -128.88
C LYS A 405 -9.31 -42.56 -127.57
N HIS A 406 -8.32 -41.67 -127.62
CA HIS A 406 -7.71 -41.08 -126.41
C HIS A 406 -8.73 -40.36 -125.51
N ARG A 407 -9.66 -39.59 -126.10
CA ARG A 407 -10.71 -38.91 -125.33
C ARG A 407 -11.66 -39.89 -124.63
N ASN A 408 -11.99 -41.01 -125.28
CA ASN A 408 -12.87 -42.02 -124.70
C ASN A 408 -12.17 -42.77 -123.55
N ASP A 409 -10.90 -43.12 -123.74
CA ASP A 409 -10.07 -43.79 -122.74
C ASP A 409 -9.88 -42.96 -121.47
N HIS A 410 -9.64 -41.64 -121.60
CA HIS A 410 -9.55 -40.74 -120.46
C HIS A 410 -10.85 -40.70 -119.64
N ARG A 411 -12.02 -40.67 -120.30
CA ARG A 411 -13.31 -40.67 -119.62
C ARG A 411 -13.62 -41.99 -118.93
N ILE A 412 -13.17 -43.11 -119.49
CA ILE A 412 -13.26 -44.43 -118.86
C ILE A 412 -12.47 -44.44 -117.54
N ALA A 413 -11.22 -43.95 -117.54
CA ALA A 413 -10.40 -43.87 -116.33
C ALA A 413 -10.99 -42.97 -115.24
N GLN A 414 -11.56 -41.82 -115.61
CA GLN A 414 -12.22 -40.91 -114.66
C GLN A 414 -13.43 -41.55 -113.98
N LEU A 415 -14.26 -42.26 -114.75
CA LEU A 415 -15.45 -42.91 -114.19
C LEU A 415 -15.06 -44.10 -113.29
N ALA A 416 -14.02 -44.85 -113.63
CA ALA A 416 -13.48 -45.92 -112.79
C ALA A 416 -13.02 -45.40 -111.42
N ALA A 417 -12.36 -44.24 -111.38
CA ALA A 417 -11.96 -43.59 -110.12
C ALA A 417 -13.17 -43.20 -109.24
N ILE A 418 -14.23 -42.67 -109.84
CA ILE A 418 -15.48 -42.32 -109.10
C ILE A 418 -16.13 -43.58 -108.51
N ILE A 419 -16.16 -44.68 -109.27
CA ILE A 419 -16.69 -45.96 -108.79
C ILE A 419 -15.85 -46.50 -107.62
N SER A 420 -14.52 -46.38 -107.69
CA SER A 420 -13.61 -46.75 -106.60
C SER A 420 -13.90 -46.00 -105.30
N THR A 421 -14.15 -44.69 -105.36
CA THR A 421 -14.50 -43.91 -104.17
C THR A 421 -15.87 -44.32 -103.61
N GLY A 422 -16.85 -44.58 -104.49
CA GLY A 422 -18.17 -45.06 -104.08
C GLY A 422 -18.11 -46.39 -103.32
N LEU A 423 -17.19 -47.28 -103.70
CA LEU A 423 -17.00 -48.57 -103.04
C LEU A 423 -16.37 -48.43 -101.64
N ALA A 424 -15.42 -47.51 -101.46
CA ALA A 424 -14.82 -47.22 -100.15
C ALA A 424 -15.85 -46.70 -99.12
N GLU A 425 -16.83 -45.92 -99.57
CA GLU A 425 -17.95 -45.48 -98.72
C GLU A 425 -18.87 -46.64 -98.32
N ILE A 426 -19.02 -47.67 -99.17
CA ILE A 426 -19.77 -48.88 -98.82
C ILE A 426 -19.04 -49.69 -97.74
N ASP A 427 -17.71 -49.81 -97.84
CA ASP A 427 -16.91 -50.47 -96.80
C ASP A 427 -17.02 -49.74 -95.45
N LYS A 428 -17.04 -48.40 -95.48
CA LYS A 428 -17.27 -47.58 -94.29
C LYS A 428 -18.64 -47.84 -93.66
N ASN A 429 -19.71 -47.86 -94.45
CA ASN A 429 -21.05 -48.17 -93.96
C ASN A 429 -21.18 -49.59 -93.40
N THR A 430 -20.45 -50.54 -93.96
CA THR A 430 -20.39 -51.91 -93.47
C THR A 430 -19.79 -51.99 -92.06
N ARG A 431 -18.74 -51.19 -91.79
CA ARG A 431 -18.17 -51.04 -90.43
C ARG A 431 -19.12 -50.37 -89.44
N LEU A 432 -20.04 -49.54 -89.94
CA LEU A 432 -21.11 -48.89 -89.15
C LEU A 432 -22.34 -49.80 -88.94
N GLY A 433 -22.24 -51.08 -89.33
CA GLY A 433 -23.28 -52.09 -89.07
C GLY A 433 -24.38 -52.16 -90.13
N VAL A 434 -24.20 -51.53 -91.30
CA VAL A 434 -25.09 -51.72 -92.46
C VAL A 434 -24.60 -52.89 -93.30
N SER A 435 -25.29 -54.04 -93.25
CA SER A 435 -24.88 -55.21 -94.02
C SER A 435 -25.03 -54.99 -95.53
N CYS A 436 -23.93 -55.14 -96.28
CA CYS A 436 -23.94 -55.17 -97.73
C CYS A 436 -23.95 -56.64 -98.21
N SER A 437 -25.05 -57.08 -98.84
CA SER A 437 -25.20 -58.44 -99.38
C SER A 437 -24.73 -58.57 -100.84
N LEU A 438 -24.24 -57.48 -101.44
CA LEU A 438 -23.77 -57.46 -102.82
C LEU A 438 -22.45 -58.24 -102.95
N ASN A 439 -22.35 -59.10 -103.96
CA ASN A 439 -21.06 -59.70 -104.29
C ASN A 439 -20.20 -58.70 -105.05
N LEU A 440 -19.28 -58.05 -104.33
CA LEU A 440 -18.41 -57.01 -104.85
C LEU A 440 -17.01 -57.52 -105.22
N GLY A 441 -16.74 -58.82 -105.10
CA GLY A 441 -15.39 -59.39 -105.22
C GLY A 441 -14.72 -59.09 -106.57
N ASP A 442 -15.45 -59.28 -107.67
CA ASP A 442 -14.94 -59.02 -109.02
C ASP A 442 -14.67 -57.53 -109.25
N LEU A 443 -15.56 -56.66 -108.76
CA LEU A 443 -15.39 -55.21 -108.85
C LEU A 443 -14.23 -54.70 -107.97
N GLN A 444 -14.07 -55.24 -106.76
CA GLN A 444 -12.95 -54.94 -105.85
C GLN A 444 -11.62 -55.37 -106.44
N SER A 445 -11.57 -56.56 -107.05
CA SER A 445 -10.38 -57.05 -107.76
C SER A 445 -10.03 -56.14 -108.94
N ALA A 446 -11.02 -55.78 -109.77
CA ALA A 446 -10.83 -54.88 -110.91
C ALA A 446 -10.32 -53.50 -110.48
N ILE A 447 -10.84 -52.94 -109.37
CA ILE A 447 -10.38 -51.66 -108.83
C ILE A 447 -8.95 -51.77 -108.29
N SER A 448 -8.61 -52.85 -107.60
CA SER A 448 -7.25 -53.09 -107.10
C SER A 448 -6.24 -53.16 -108.26
N ASN A 449 -6.61 -53.88 -109.33
CA ASN A 449 -5.81 -53.93 -110.56
C ASN A 449 -5.72 -52.55 -111.24
N PHE A 450 -6.79 -51.77 -111.28
CA PHE A 450 -6.78 -50.41 -111.83
C PHE A 450 -5.86 -49.46 -111.06
N GLN A 451 -5.78 -49.59 -109.73
CA GLN A 451 -4.87 -48.80 -108.91
C GLN A 451 -3.39 -49.19 -109.10
N ALA A 452 -3.11 -50.46 -109.37
CA ALA A 452 -1.76 -51.01 -109.51
C ALA A 452 -1.21 -51.05 -110.96
N ALA A 453 -2.06 -51.01 -111.98
CA ALA A 453 -1.65 -51.22 -113.38
C ALA A 453 -0.87 -50.04 -113.99
N THR A 454 0.14 -50.36 -114.80
CA THR A 454 0.87 -49.41 -115.66
C THR A 454 0.05 -48.97 -116.88
N ASP A 455 -0.75 -49.86 -117.47
CA ASP A 455 -1.78 -49.50 -118.45
C ASP A 455 -3.14 -49.31 -117.76
N ARG A 456 -3.42 -48.07 -117.38
CA ARG A 456 -4.65 -47.71 -116.65
C ARG A 456 -5.91 -47.79 -117.51
N VAL A 457 -5.81 -47.79 -118.83
CA VAL A 457 -6.98 -47.70 -119.72
C VAL A 457 -7.69 -49.04 -119.85
N THR A 458 -6.93 -50.12 -120.00
CA THR A 458 -7.45 -51.49 -120.03
C THR A 458 -8.03 -51.88 -118.69
N ALA A 459 -7.30 -51.62 -117.60
CA ALA A 459 -7.79 -51.87 -116.24
C ALA A 459 -9.04 -51.04 -115.89
N ALA A 460 -9.10 -49.76 -116.29
CA ALA A 460 -10.32 -48.95 -116.10
C ALA A 460 -11.52 -49.47 -116.88
N SER A 461 -11.30 -50.04 -118.07
CA SER A 461 -12.37 -50.63 -118.86
C SER A 461 -12.97 -51.85 -118.15
N GLN A 462 -12.12 -52.67 -117.50
CA GLN A 462 -12.56 -53.80 -116.68
C GLN A 462 -13.37 -53.35 -115.45
N VAL A 463 -12.96 -52.26 -114.78
CA VAL A 463 -13.74 -51.69 -113.66
C VAL A 463 -15.15 -51.28 -114.12
N LEU A 464 -15.25 -50.60 -115.26
CA LEU A 464 -16.56 -50.20 -115.82
C LEU A 464 -17.38 -51.42 -116.23
N ASP A 465 -16.76 -52.44 -116.80
CA ASP A 465 -17.45 -53.65 -117.25
C ASP A 465 -18.05 -54.42 -116.07
N HIS A 466 -17.23 -54.74 -115.06
CA HIS A 466 -17.71 -55.37 -113.82
C HIS A 466 -18.74 -54.51 -113.07
N PHE A 467 -18.60 -53.18 -113.09
CA PHE A 467 -19.60 -52.28 -112.51
C PHE A 467 -20.93 -52.33 -113.27
N THR A 468 -20.90 -52.37 -114.61
CA THR A 468 -22.13 -52.52 -115.41
C THR A 468 -22.76 -53.91 -115.28
N GLN A 469 -21.96 -54.96 -115.14
CA GLN A 469 -22.43 -56.32 -114.88
C GLN A 469 -23.12 -56.41 -113.52
N LEU A 470 -22.51 -55.84 -112.47
CA LEU A 470 -23.11 -55.76 -111.13
C LEU A 470 -24.47 -55.05 -111.18
N LEU A 471 -24.56 -53.94 -111.91
CA LEU A 471 -25.82 -53.19 -112.08
C LEU A 471 -26.87 -53.93 -112.90
N ALA A 472 -26.47 -54.86 -113.78
CA ALA A 472 -27.40 -55.66 -114.57
C ALA A 472 -27.90 -56.89 -113.79
N VAL A 473 -27.05 -57.49 -112.95
CA VAL A 473 -27.32 -58.74 -112.25
C VAL A 473 -28.09 -58.54 -110.95
N ASP A 474 -27.75 -57.53 -110.15
CA ASP A 474 -28.25 -57.42 -108.77
C ASP A 474 -28.82 -56.03 -108.44
N THR A 475 -29.81 -55.60 -109.23
CA THR A 475 -30.54 -54.34 -108.98
C THR A 475 -31.30 -54.35 -107.65
N ALA A 476 -31.87 -55.50 -107.28
CA ALA A 476 -32.63 -55.67 -106.04
C ALA A 476 -31.73 -55.60 -104.80
N GLY A 477 -30.53 -56.21 -104.84
CA GLY A 477 -29.55 -56.12 -103.75
C GLY A 477 -29.05 -54.70 -103.51
N ILE A 478 -28.92 -53.89 -104.57
CA ILE A 478 -28.52 -52.48 -104.45
C ILE A 478 -29.62 -51.67 -103.76
N GLU A 479 -30.89 -51.87 -104.13
CA GLU A 479 -32.02 -51.20 -103.49
C GLU A 479 -32.20 -51.64 -102.02
N ALA A 480 -31.98 -52.92 -101.71
CA ALA A 480 -32.01 -53.44 -100.34
C ALA A 480 -30.92 -52.80 -99.46
N TYR A 481 -29.69 -52.67 -99.96
CA TYR A 481 -28.60 -51.99 -99.26
C TYR A 481 -28.94 -50.52 -98.96
N PHE A 482 -29.55 -49.79 -99.90
CA PHE A 482 -29.98 -48.41 -99.66
C PHE A 482 -31.09 -48.29 -98.62
N SER A 483 -32.06 -49.21 -98.64
CA SER A 483 -33.09 -49.26 -97.62
C SER A 483 -32.47 -49.48 -96.23
N ALA A 484 -31.47 -50.37 -96.13
CA ALA A 484 -30.72 -50.59 -94.88
C ALA A 484 -29.93 -49.35 -94.43
N CYS A 485 -29.25 -48.64 -95.34
CA CYS A 485 -28.59 -47.36 -95.05
C CYS A 485 -29.59 -46.32 -94.53
N GLN A 486 -30.77 -46.20 -95.16
CA GLN A 486 -31.79 -45.23 -94.79
C GLN A 486 -32.42 -45.56 -93.42
N GLN A 487 -32.71 -46.83 -93.16
CA GLN A 487 -33.21 -47.29 -91.86
C GLN A 487 -32.20 -46.95 -90.75
N LYS A 488 -30.92 -47.26 -90.96
CA LYS A 488 -29.87 -46.97 -89.98
C LYS A 488 -29.66 -45.47 -89.75
N TYR A 489 -29.78 -44.66 -90.79
CA TYR A 489 -29.75 -43.20 -90.67
C TYR A 489 -30.91 -42.65 -89.81
N VAL A 490 -32.12 -43.17 -90.00
CA VAL A 490 -33.30 -42.78 -89.21
C VAL A 490 -33.15 -43.22 -87.75
N GLU A 491 -32.62 -44.41 -87.48
CA GLU A 491 -32.33 -44.89 -86.12
C GLU A 491 -31.40 -43.94 -85.35
N VAL A 492 -30.30 -43.51 -85.96
CA VAL A 492 -29.34 -42.58 -85.33
C VAL A 492 -29.98 -41.21 -85.08
N LYS A 493 -30.75 -40.68 -86.04
CA LYS A 493 -31.48 -39.42 -85.87
C LYS A 493 -32.53 -39.46 -84.75
N GLN A 494 -33.22 -40.58 -84.58
CA GLN A 494 -34.16 -40.76 -83.46
C GLN A 494 -33.44 -40.90 -82.11
N ALA A 495 -32.22 -41.44 -82.10
CA ALA A 495 -31.39 -41.48 -80.90
C ALA A 495 -30.91 -40.07 -80.49
N ASP A 496 -30.54 -39.21 -81.45
CA ASP A 496 -30.14 -37.80 -81.19
C ASP A 496 -31.22 -37.01 -80.46
N VAL A 497 -32.48 -37.06 -80.91
CA VAL A 497 -33.61 -36.38 -80.26
C VAL A 497 -33.82 -36.89 -78.82
N ARG A 498 -33.60 -38.19 -78.59
CA ARG A 498 -33.70 -38.77 -77.24
C ARG A 498 -32.54 -38.34 -76.35
N ILE A 499 -31.35 -38.10 -76.91
CA ILE A 499 -30.18 -37.58 -76.19
C ILE A 499 -30.46 -36.16 -75.70
N GLU A 500 -30.90 -35.26 -76.59
CA GLU A 500 -31.23 -33.87 -76.25
C GLU A 500 -32.25 -33.80 -75.10
N HIS A 501 -33.32 -34.60 -75.18
CA HIS A 501 -34.33 -34.65 -74.13
C HIS A 501 -33.80 -35.19 -72.78
N LEU A 502 -32.91 -36.19 -72.81
CA LEU A 502 -32.30 -36.73 -71.59
C LEU A 502 -31.31 -35.75 -70.95
N GLU A 503 -30.57 -34.99 -71.76
CA GLU A 503 -29.65 -33.94 -71.30
C GLU A 503 -30.38 -32.75 -70.71
N GLU A 504 -31.49 -32.32 -71.32
CA GLU A 504 -32.35 -31.28 -70.78
C GLU A 504 -32.94 -31.67 -69.41
N GLN A 505 -33.46 -32.90 -69.29
CA GLN A 505 -33.94 -33.44 -68.01
C GLN A 505 -32.83 -33.51 -66.96
N ALA A 506 -31.64 -34.00 -67.33
CA ALA A 506 -30.49 -34.07 -66.43
C ALA A 506 -30.03 -32.69 -65.95
N SER A 507 -30.02 -31.70 -66.85
CA SER A 507 -29.64 -30.32 -66.52
C SER A 507 -30.60 -29.70 -65.51
N THR A 508 -31.91 -29.95 -65.67
CA THR A 508 -32.95 -29.46 -64.76
C THR A 508 -32.81 -30.08 -63.36
N LEU A 509 -32.56 -31.39 -63.30
CA LEU A 509 -32.34 -32.09 -62.03
C LEU A 509 -31.05 -31.63 -61.33
N LYS A 510 -29.95 -31.39 -62.08
CA LYS A 510 -28.70 -30.85 -61.53
C LYS A 510 -28.87 -29.43 -60.98
N LYS A 511 -29.57 -28.54 -61.68
CA LYS A 511 -29.89 -27.19 -61.16
C LYS A 511 -30.66 -27.27 -59.83
N ARG A 512 -31.63 -28.18 -59.74
CA ARG A 512 -32.41 -28.41 -58.51
C ARG A 512 -31.53 -28.97 -57.38
N GLU A 513 -30.61 -29.88 -57.68
CA GLU A 513 -29.63 -30.40 -56.73
C GLU A 513 -28.73 -29.28 -56.16
N GLU A 514 -28.23 -28.41 -57.02
CA GLU A 514 -27.33 -27.31 -56.67
C GLU A 514 -27.99 -26.29 -55.73
N ILE A 515 -29.25 -25.93 -55.99
CA ILE A 515 -30.06 -25.09 -55.10
C ILE A 515 -30.18 -25.74 -53.71
N VAL A 516 -30.54 -27.03 -53.64
CA VAL A 516 -30.70 -27.74 -52.37
C VAL A 516 -29.36 -27.85 -51.61
N ARG A 517 -28.24 -28.03 -52.31
CA ARG A 517 -26.89 -28.00 -51.69
C ARG A 517 -26.58 -26.62 -51.10
N GLY A 518 -26.91 -25.54 -51.81
CA GLY A 518 -26.77 -24.16 -51.32
C GLY A 518 -27.55 -23.93 -50.03
N LEU A 519 -28.82 -24.35 -50.00
CA LEU A 519 -29.66 -24.27 -48.80
C LEU A 519 -29.12 -25.09 -47.62
N PHE A 520 -28.53 -26.26 -47.86
CA PHE A 520 -27.86 -27.03 -46.79
C PHE A 520 -26.63 -26.31 -46.23
N THR A 521 -25.80 -25.71 -47.09
CA THR A 521 -24.63 -24.96 -46.63
C THR A 521 -25.02 -23.75 -45.79
N GLU A 522 -26.06 -23.03 -46.19
CA GLU A 522 -26.59 -21.89 -45.46
C GLU A 522 -27.20 -22.32 -44.12
N LYS A 523 -27.99 -23.41 -44.11
CA LYS A 523 -28.54 -23.99 -42.88
C LYS A 523 -27.45 -24.39 -41.89
N ILE A 524 -26.38 -25.05 -42.35
CA ILE A 524 -25.25 -25.44 -41.49
C ILE A 524 -24.56 -24.20 -40.92
N ALA A 525 -24.40 -23.14 -41.71
CA ALA A 525 -23.84 -21.88 -41.24
C ALA A 525 -24.72 -21.23 -40.16
N SER A 526 -26.04 -21.14 -40.38
CA SER A 526 -26.98 -20.61 -39.39
C SER A 526 -27.03 -21.46 -38.11
N GLN A 527 -26.97 -22.79 -38.22
CA GLN A 527 -26.91 -23.70 -37.06
C GLN A 527 -25.62 -23.50 -36.24
N ARG A 528 -24.46 -23.32 -36.89
CA ARG A 528 -23.21 -23.03 -36.19
C ARG A 528 -23.25 -21.67 -35.50
N ALA A 529 -23.80 -20.65 -36.14
CA ALA A 529 -24.00 -19.33 -35.55
C ALA A 529 -24.93 -19.40 -34.33
N TYR A 530 -26.03 -20.14 -34.43
CA TYR A 530 -26.98 -20.36 -33.34
C TYR A 530 -26.32 -20.99 -32.10
N THR A 531 -25.51 -22.03 -32.30
CA THR A 531 -24.79 -22.69 -31.19
C THR A 531 -23.76 -21.75 -30.55
N ARG A 532 -22.97 -21.02 -31.35
CA ARG A 532 -21.98 -20.05 -30.86
C ARG A 532 -22.62 -18.92 -30.05
N ALA A 533 -23.75 -18.38 -30.53
CA ALA A 533 -24.52 -17.38 -29.78
C ALA A 533 -25.00 -17.95 -28.43
N GLY A 534 -25.44 -19.22 -28.40
CA GLY A 534 -25.81 -19.93 -27.16
C GLY A 534 -24.65 -20.06 -26.15
N GLU A 535 -23.47 -20.46 -26.61
CA GLU A 535 -22.25 -20.57 -25.77
C GLU A 535 -21.86 -19.20 -25.19
N ARG A 536 -21.94 -18.14 -26.02
CA ARG A 536 -21.65 -16.75 -25.61
C ARG A 536 -22.65 -16.26 -24.55
N ILE A 537 -23.94 -16.56 -24.72
CA ILE A 537 -24.98 -16.24 -23.72
C ILE A 537 -24.67 -16.94 -22.38
N LEU A 538 -24.24 -18.21 -22.40
CA LEU A 538 -23.86 -18.93 -21.18
C LEU A 538 -22.69 -18.27 -20.47
N SER A 539 -21.63 -17.86 -21.21
CA SER A 539 -20.49 -17.15 -20.61
C SER A 539 -20.90 -15.80 -20.01
N LEU A 540 -21.78 -15.05 -20.67
CA LEU A 540 -22.30 -13.77 -20.16
C LEU A 540 -23.13 -13.96 -18.88
N CYS A 541 -23.88 -15.06 -18.74
CA CYS A 541 -24.61 -15.38 -17.52
C CYS A 541 -23.67 -15.65 -16.33
N LEU A 542 -22.57 -16.38 -16.55
CA LEU A 542 -21.56 -16.61 -15.52
C LEU A 542 -20.86 -15.31 -15.12
N GLN A 543 -20.47 -14.49 -16.10
CA GLN A 543 -19.86 -13.18 -15.87
C GLN A 543 -20.79 -12.25 -15.08
N ARG A 544 -22.09 -12.20 -15.41
CA ARG A 544 -23.08 -11.41 -14.66
C ARG A 544 -23.15 -11.82 -13.20
N ASN A 545 -23.17 -13.12 -12.90
CA ASN A 545 -23.24 -13.59 -11.51
C ASN A 545 -21.96 -13.26 -10.72
N ALA A 546 -20.79 -13.34 -11.37
CA ALA A 546 -19.53 -12.90 -10.76
C ALA A 546 -19.54 -11.39 -10.45
N LEU A 547 -19.93 -10.56 -11.43
CA LEU A 547 -20.05 -9.12 -11.27
C LEU A 547 -21.05 -8.72 -10.17
N GLN A 548 -22.17 -9.43 -10.04
CA GLN A 548 -23.14 -9.17 -8.95
C GLN A 548 -22.57 -9.47 -7.56
N ASN A 549 -21.81 -10.56 -7.41
CA ASN A 549 -21.17 -10.87 -6.13
C ASN A 549 -20.12 -9.81 -5.79
N GLU A 550 -19.26 -9.44 -6.74
CA GLU A 550 -18.28 -8.36 -6.56
C GLU A 550 -18.94 -7.03 -6.22
N ASP A 551 -20.05 -6.68 -6.86
CA ASP A 551 -20.79 -5.45 -6.59
C ASP A 551 -21.36 -5.43 -5.16
N THR A 552 -21.92 -6.55 -4.67
CA THR A 552 -22.39 -6.62 -3.28
C THR A 552 -21.26 -6.45 -2.26
N ASP A 553 -20.07 -6.96 -2.56
CA ASP A 553 -18.90 -6.78 -1.70
C ASP A 553 -18.33 -5.36 -1.79
N ASN A 554 -18.35 -4.74 -2.98
CA ASN A 554 -17.99 -3.34 -3.18
C ASN A 554 -18.94 -2.40 -2.43
N VAL A 555 -20.24 -2.65 -2.44
CA VAL A 555 -21.24 -1.87 -1.69
C VAL A 555 -20.98 -1.97 -0.18
N LYS A 556 -20.73 -3.17 0.35
CA LYS A 556 -20.38 -3.36 1.77
C LYS A 556 -19.10 -2.62 2.12
N PHE A 557 -18.06 -2.73 1.29
CA PHE A 557 -16.78 -2.05 1.50
C PHE A 557 -16.94 -0.53 1.45
N ASN A 558 -17.60 0.01 0.44
CA ASN A 558 -17.84 1.44 0.30
C ASN A 558 -18.65 2.01 1.47
N SER A 559 -19.68 1.28 1.93
CA SER A 559 -20.43 1.64 3.13
C SER A 559 -19.55 1.67 4.39
N PHE A 560 -18.64 0.69 4.53
CA PHE A 560 -17.66 0.68 5.61
C PHE A 560 -16.69 1.87 5.53
N ILE A 561 -16.17 2.21 4.34
CA ILE A 561 -15.28 3.38 4.15
C ILE A 561 -15.98 4.68 4.53
N GLN A 562 -17.22 4.88 4.09
CA GLN A 562 -18.02 6.07 4.44
C GLN A 562 -18.25 6.17 5.95
N ARG A 563 -18.62 5.04 6.60
CA ARG A 563 -18.75 4.99 8.06
C ARG A 563 -17.42 5.27 8.76
N LEU A 564 -16.31 4.75 8.25
CA LEU A 564 -14.98 4.95 8.82
C LEU A 564 -14.54 6.42 8.74
N GLN A 565 -14.88 7.13 7.66
CA GLN A 565 -14.65 8.57 7.55
C GLN A 565 -15.52 9.38 8.52
N LEU A 566 -16.80 9.01 8.67
CA LEU A 566 -17.70 9.64 9.65
C LEU A 566 -17.22 9.41 11.09
N GLU A 567 -16.88 8.18 11.43
CA GLU A 567 -16.42 7.81 12.77
C GLU A 567 -15.05 8.36 13.10
N TYR A 568 -14.22 8.67 12.10
CA TYR A 568 -12.98 9.43 12.34
C TYR A 568 -13.27 10.82 12.88
N SER A 569 -14.32 11.48 12.37
CA SER A 569 -14.75 12.79 12.86
C SER A 569 -15.25 12.70 14.31
N ASN A 570 -16.02 11.64 14.63
CA ASN A 570 -16.47 11.37 15.98
C ASN A 570 -15.30 11.06 16.93
N LEU A 571 -14.35 10.21 16.51
CA LEU A 571 -13.15 9.89 17.29
C LEU A 571 -12.32 11.13 17.58
N TYR A 572 -12.12 11.99 16.58
CA TYR A 572 -11.40 13.25 16.74
C TYR A 572 -12.12 14.20 17.72
N SER A 573 -13.45 14.30 17.62
CA SER A 573 -14.27 15.09 18.54
C SER A 573 -14.23 14.55 19.98
N ASP A 574 -14.39 13.24 20.16
CA ASP A 574 -14.30 12.55 21.45
C ASP A 574 -12.94 12.80 22.11
N LEU A 575 -11.86 12.74 21.31
CA LEU A 575 -10.48 12.95 21.78
C LEU A 575 -10.23 14.39 22.23
N LEU A 576 -10.76 15.39 21.51
CA LEU A 576 -10.73 16.79 21.92
C LEU A 576 -11.60 17.05 23.16
N GLY A 577 -12.79 16.45 23.22
CA GLY A 577 -13.68 16.52 24.38
C GLY A 577 -13.01 15.94 25.64
N TYR A 578 -12.31 14.82 25.48
CA TYR A 578 -11.54 14.20 26.55
C TYR A 578 -10.37 15.09 27.01
N LYS A 579 -9.63 15.73 26.08
CA LYS A 579 -8.60 16.73 26.40
C LYS A 579 -9.17 17.86 27.26
N LEU A 580 -10.26 18.45 26.79
CA LEU A 580 -10.90 19.57 27.46
C LEU A 580 -11.40 19.18 28.86
N ALA A 581 -11.98 17.98 29.01
CA ALA A 581 -12.43 17.48 30.30
C ALA A 581 -11.26 17.33 31.29
N LEU A 582 -10.10 16.82 30.84
CA LEU A 582 -8.90 16.71 31.67
C LEU A 582 -8.34 18.08 32.06
N GLU A 583 -8.25 19.01 31.12
CA GLU A 583 -7.77 20.38 31.38
C GLU A 583 -8.68 21.10 32.39
N THR A 584 -9.99 21.08 32.14
CA THR A 584 -11.00 21.70 33.01
C THR A 584 -10.97 21.08 34.42
N SER A 585 -10.89 19.75 34.51
CA SER A 585 -10.80 19.05 35.78
C SER A 585 -9.53 19.42 36.56
N ARG A 586 -8.44 19.80 35.87
CA ARG A 586 -7.19 20.21 36.51
C ARG A 586 -7.28 21.64 37.05
N ILE A 587 -7.70 22.60 36.22
CA ILE A 587 -7.72 24.01 36.61
C ILE A 587 -8.83 24.38 37.59
N ALA A 588 -10.01 23.73 37.54
CA ALA A 588 -11.17 24.20 38.30
C ALA A 588 -10.92 24.19 39.82
N GLY A 589 -10.98 25.35 40.47
CA GLY A 589 -10.90 25.49 41.93
C GLY A 589 -9.48 25.61 42.49
N ILE A 590 -8.45 25.75 41.65
CA ILE A 590 -7.08 26.04 42.12
C ILE A 590 -6.78 27.54 42.15
N GLU A 591 -7.59 28.36 41.50
CA GLU A 591 -7.35 29.79 41.24
C GLU A 591 -7.06 30.58 42.51
N LYS A 592 -7.94 30.44 43.52
CA LYS A 592 -7.82 31.16 44.79
C LYS A 592 -6.54 30.77 45.53
N LYS A 593 -6.31 29.47 45.69
CA LYS A 593 -5.14 28.96 46.42
C LYS A 593 -3.83 29.24 45.69
N ALA A 594 -3.83 29.21 44.35
CA ALA A 594 -2.67 29.62 43.58
C ALA A 594 -2.33 31.10 43.80
N ALA A 595 -3.34 31.98 43.91
CA ALA A 595 -3.11 33.39 44.22
C ALA A 595 -2.58 33.56 45.66
N ASP A 596 -3.14 32.82 46.62
CA ASP A 596 -2.68 32.86 48.02
C ASP A 596 -1.22 32.37 48.16
N TYR A 597 -0.85 31.28 47.48
CA TYR A 597 0.53 30.79 47.46
C TYR A 597 1.49 31.74 46.74
N TYR A 598 1.06 32.37 45.65
CA TYR A 598 1.88 33.37 44.96
C TYR A 598 2.16 34.56 45.88
N LYS A 599 1.13 35.08 46.56
CA LYS A 599 1.30 36.17 47.54
C LYS A 599 2.25 35.78 48.67
N ALA A 600 2.12 34.57 49.21
CA ALA A 600 3.00 34.11 50.28
C ALA A 600 4.46 34.00 49.85
N ILE A 601 4.73 33.55 48.61
CA ILE A 601 6.10 33.48 48.08
C ILE A 601 6.69 34.88 47.86
N ASN A 602 5.84 35.85 47.49
CA ASN A 602 6.21 37.21 47.09
C ASN A 602 5.79 38.28 48.12
N ASP A 603 5.68 37.92 49.41
CA ASP A 603 5.08 38.77 50.46
C ASP A 603 5.81 40.12 50.66
N HIS A 604 7.10 40.13 50.34
CA HIS A 604 8.01 41.27 50.50
C HIS A 604 8.19 42.13 49.23
N ASP A 605 7.47 41.81 48.16
CA ASP A 605 7.55 42.54 46.89
C ASP A 605 6.71 43.83 46.95
N ASP A 606 7.00 44.76 46.04
CA ASP A 606 6.28 46.04 45.95
C ASP A 606 4.78 45.83 45.73
N GLU A 607 3.94 46.71 46.28
CA GLU A 607 2.48 46.55 46.21
C GLU A 607 1.93 46.47 44.78
N HIS A 608 2.65 47.04 43.81
CA HIS A 608 2.27 47.03 42.39
C HIS A 608 2.50 45.67 41.70
N GLU A 609 3.31 44.78 42.29
CA GLU A 609 3.59 43.43 41.78
C GLU A 609 2.69 42.35 42.43
N ARG A 610 1.86 42.76 43.41
CA ARG A 610 0.91 41.89 44.09
C ARG A 610 -0.26 41.54 43.19
N ILE A 611 -0.52 40.24 43.10
CA ILE A 611 -1.66 39.68 42.35
C ILE A 611 -2.79 39.38 43.34
N GLU A 612 -3.98 39.94 43.14
CA GLU A 612 -5.15 39.64 43.97
C GLU A 612 -5.79 38.30 43.64
N SER A 613 -5.99 38.02 42.34
CA SER A 613 -6.67 36.83 41.85
C SER A 613 -6.10 36.34 40.53
N ILE A 614 -6.27 35.04 40.27
CA ILE A 614 -5.84 34.35 39.05
C ILE A 614 -7.09 33.76 38.37
N ARG A 615 -7.15 33.81 37.05
CA ARG A 615 -8.19 33.17 36.23
C ARG A 615 -7.60 32.51 34.99
N PHE A 616 -8.28 31.48 34.50
CA PHE A 616 -7.91 30.79 33.27
C PHE A 616 -8.90 31.10 32.16
N ASP A 617 -8.45 31.84 31.14
CA ASP A 617 -9.25 32.17 29.97
C ASP A 617 -8.99 31.18 28.85
N LYS A 618 -10.04 30.52 28.37
CA LYS A 618 -9.96 29.59 27.24
C LYS A 618 -9.87 30.37 25.93
N THR A 619 -8.86 30.04 25.11
CA THR A 619 -8.69 30.54 23.73
C THR A 619 -9.00 29.43 22.71
N SER A 620 -8.89 29.72 21.41
CA SER A 620 -9.11 28.73 20.33
C SER A 620 -8.17 27.53 20.43
N ASP A 621 -6.95 27.77 20.88
CA ASP A 621 -5.85 26.79 20.85
C ASP A 621 -5.35 26.38 22.25
N GLY A 622 -5.99 26.87 23.34
CA GLY A 622 -5.65 26.45 24.70
C GLY A 622 -6.14 27.41 25.79
N TYR A 623 -5.28 27.73 26.76
CA TYR A 623 -5.64 28.56 27.93
C TYR A 623 -4.58 29.63 28.19
N ARG A 624 -5.05 30.81 28.61
CA ARG A 624 -4.23 31.92 29.10
C ARG A 624 -4.48 32.17 30.58
N ILE A 625 -3.43 32.58 31.30
CA ILE A 625 -3.54 32.94 32.72
C ILE A 625 -3.72 34.44 32.81
N LYS A 626 -4.88 34.86 33.34
CA LYS A 626 -5.17 36.25 33.67
C LYS A 626 -4.94 36.51 35.14
N ILE A 627 -4.27 37.62 35.43
CA ILE A 627 -4.00 38.09 36.79
C ILE A 627 -4.76 39.39 37.00
N SER A 628 -5.32 39.56 38.19
CA SER A 628 -5.94 40.82 38.61
C SER A 628 -5.05 41.50 39.63
N ASN A 629 -4.67 42.75 39.38
CA ASN A 629 -3.93 43.57 40.32
C ASN A 629 -4.87 44.22 41.36
N ALA A 630 -4.31 44.84 42.40
CA ALA A 630 -5.06 45.58 43.42
C ALA A 630 -5.99 46.67 42.85
N ASP A 631 -5.63 47.23 41.69
CA ASP A 631 -6.43 48.24 40.99
C ASP A 631 -7.61 47.66 40.19
N GLY A 632 -7.83 46.34 40.24
CA GLY A 632 -8.91 45.63 39.54
C GLY A 632 -8.68 45.42 38.04
N THR A 633 -7.51 45.80 37.51
CA THR A 633 -7.14 45.57 36.11
C THR A 633 -6.82 44.09 35.86
N SER A 634 -7.35 43.54 34.77
CA SER A 634 -7.12 42.14 34.37
C SER A 634 -6.12 42.07 33.24
N LEU A 635 -4.98 41.42 33.48
CA LEU A 635 -3.83 41.43 32.59
C LEU A 635 -3.34 40.00 32.29
N ASP A 636 -2.62 39.81 31.18
CA ASP A 636 -2.02 38.53 30.85
C ASP A 636 -0.72 38.31 31.64
N ALA A 637 -0.63 37.21 32.39
CA ALA A 637 0.51 36.93 33.26
C ALA A 637 1.84 36.91 32.49
N PHE A 638 1.86 36.31 31.29
CA PHE A 638 3.09 36.16 30.49
C PHE A 638 3.54 37.47 29.84
N SER A 639 2.66 38.46 29.73
CA SER A 639 2.99 39.75 29.15
C SER A 639 3.59 40.75 30.16
N ILE A 640 3.44 40.49 31.45
CA ILE A 640 3.75 41.47 32.51
C ILE A 640 4.71 40.94 33.55
N LEU A 641 4.58 39.67 33.94
CA LEU A 641 5.44 39.10 34.97
C LEU A 641 6.84 38.81 34.42
N SER A 642 7.86 39.10 35.23
CA SER A 642 9.23 38.71 34.92
C SER A 642 9.40 37.18 35.01
N GLU A 643 10.53 36.66 34.51
CA GLU A 643 10.79 35.23 34.53
C GLU A 643 10.77 34.64 35.96
N GLY A 644 11.33 35.35 36.95
CA GLY A 644 11.29 34.96 38.36
C GLY A 644 9.87 34.83 38.89
N HIS A 645 9.01 35.81 38.61
CA HIS A 645 7.60 35.80 39.01
C HIS A 645 6.79 34.72 38.27
N LEU A 646 7.09 34.45 37.00
CA LEU A 646 6.47 33.32 36.28
C LEU A 646 6.87 31.98 36.91
N ARG A 647 8.11 31.80 37.37
CA ARG A 647 8.52 30.58 38.07
C ARG A 647 7.82 30.46 39.42
N ALA A 648 7.66 31.55 40.17
CA ALA A 648 6.90 31.59 41.42
C ALA A 648 5.40 31.27 41.19
N LEU A 649 4.80 31.80 40.12
CA LEU A 649 3.44 31.50 39.70
C LEU A 649 3.28 30.03 39.32
N GLY A 650 4.21 29.48 38.54
CA GLY A 650 4.22 28.06 38.18
C GLY A 650 4.27 27.15 39.41
N LEU A 651 5.14 27.47 40.38
CA LEU A 651 5.20 26.75 41.65
C LEU A 651 3.87 26.85 42.42
N SER A 652 3.30 28.05 42.53
CA SER A 652 2.04 28.30 43.23
C SER A 652 0.86 27.50 42.67
N LEU A 653 0.78 27.41 41.33
CA LEU A 653 -0.22 26.62 40.62
C LEU A 653 -0.07 25.11 40.88
N LEU A 654 1.17 24.60 40.95
CA LEU A 654 1.44 23.20 41.26
C LEU A 654 1.12 22.87 42.72
N LEU A 655 1.41 23.78 43.66
CA LEU A 655 1.05 23.62 45.07
C LEU A 655 -0.47 23.64 45.26
N ALA A 656 -1.19 24.55 44.61
CA ALA A 656 -2.65 24.61 44.65
C ALA A 656 -3.30 23.36 44.07
N MET A 657 -2.72 22.81 43.00
CA MET A 657 -3.12 21.51 42.45
C MET A 657 -2.89 20.38 43.45
N ALA A 658 -1.75 20.39 44.15
CA ALA A 658 -1.44 19.38 45.15
C ALA A 658 -2.46 19.44 46.31
N GLU A 659 -2.78 20.62 46.81
CA GLU A 659 -3.77 20.82 47.87
C GLU A 659 -5.17 20.35 47.44
N LYS A 660 -5.63 20.75 46.25
CA LYS A 660 -6.92 20.33 45.69
C LYS A 660 -7.05 18.80 45.64
N ASN A 661 -5.99 18.11 45.21
CA ASN A 661 -5.98 16.65 45.11
C ASN A 661 -5.56 15.96 46.42
N LYS A 662 -5.26 16.73 47.47
CA LYS A 662 -4.82 16.24 48.80
C LYS A 662 -3.66 15.27 48.71
N PHE A 663 -2.61 15.63 47.96
CA PHE A 663 -1.44 14.76 47.85
C PHE A 663 -0.75 14.58 49.22
N PRO A 664 -0.43 13.34 49.62
CA PRO A 664 0.27 13.09 50.88
C PRO A 664 1.77 13.29 50.78
N LEU A 665 2.30 13.44 49.56
CA LEU A 665 3.71 13.61 49.23
C LEU A 665 3.88 14.69 48.15
N ILE A 666 4.89 15.54 48.30
CA ILE A 666 5.40 16.42 47.24
C ILE A 666 6.93 16.27 47.16
N VAL A 667 7.44 16.03 45.95
CA VAL A 667 8.88 15.89 45.66
C VAL A 667 9.34 17.08 44.83
N PHE A 668 10.29 17.84 45.35
CA PHE A 668 10.90 18.99 44.70
C PHE A 668 12.30 18.62 44.21
N ASP A 669 12.49 18.51 42.89
CA ASP A 669 13.80 18.28 42.26
C ASP A 669 14.46 19.61 41.89
N ASP A 670 15.31 20.12 42.77
CA ASP A 670 16.10 21.35 42.58
C ASP A 670 15.28 22.61 42.25
N VAL A 671 13.99 22.60 42.61
CA VAL A 671 12.99 23.63 42.26
C VAL A 671 13.33 25.00 42.83
N VAL A 672 13.80 25.04 44.07
CA VAL A 672 14.10 26.28 44.80
C VAL A 672 15.15 27.11 44.06
N ASN A 673 16.06 26.46 43.34
CA ASN A 673 17.13 27.13 42.60
C ASN A 673 16.66 27.80 41.31
N ALA A 674 15.45 27.50 40.85
CA ALA A 674 14.80 28.27 39.80
C ALA A 674 14.21 29.59 40.31
N ILE A 675 14.05 29.76 41.62
CA ILE A 675 13.44 30.96 42.21
C ILE A 675 14.52 31.89 42.76
N ASP A 676 14.31 33.20 42.65
CA ASP A 676 15.27 34.22 43.10
C ASP A 676 15.51 34.14 44.61
N SER A 677 16.72 34.51 45.04
CA SER A 677 17.20 34.30 46.41
C SER A 677 16.29 34.88 47.48
N ASP A 678 15.64 36.00 47.17
CA ASP A 678 14.91 36.81 48.14
C ASP A 678 13.54 36.20 48.45
N HIS A 679 12.97 35.41 47.52
CA HIS A 679 11.72 34.68 47.75
C HIS A 679 11.94 33.30 48.38
N ARG A 680 13.18 32.78 48.41
CA ARG A 680 13.48 31.43 48.92
C ARG A 680 13.17 31.25 50.40
N SER A 681 13.37 32.29 51.22
CA SER A 681 12.97 32.26 52.64
C SER A 681 11.48 32.06 52.79
N ASN A 682 10.69 32.80 52.00
CA ASN A 682 9.23 32.77 52.05
C ASN A 682 8.69 31.37 51.66
N ILE A 683 9.38 30.66 50.76
CA ILE A 683 9.06 29.26 50.43
C ILE A 683 9.25 28.34 51.65
N ILE A 684 10.33 28.53 52.42
CA ILE A 684 10.56 27.74 53.64
C ILE A 684 9.43 28.04 54.64
N ASP A 685 9.13 29.31 54.87
CA ASP A 685 8.06 29.73 55.78
C ASP A 685 6.71 29.14 55.34
N LEU A 686 6.41 29.17 54.04
CA LEU A 686 5.21 28.58 53.46
C LEU A 686 5.14 27.06 53.73
N PHE A 687 6.25 26.33 53.63
CA PHE A 687 6.30 24.89 53.90
C PHE A 687 5.94 24.54 55.35
N PHE A 688 6.20 25.41 56.32
CA PHE A 688 5.96 25.18 57.74
C PHE A 688 4.69 25.87 58.27
N SER A 689 4.22 26.94 57.63
CA SER A 689 3.08 27.73 58.08
C SER A 689 1.74 27.31 57.45
N ASP A 690 1.72 26.93 56.16
CA ASP A 690 0.46 26.62 55.48
C ASP A 690 -0.20 25.34 56.04
N PRO A 691 -1.53 25.34 56.30
CA PRO A 691 -2.22 24.22 56.92
C PRO A 691 -2.11 22.88 56.18
N TYR A 692 -2.05 22.90 54.84
CA TYR A 692 -1.90 21.71 54.03
C TYR A 692 -0.43 21.31 53.97
N LEU A 693 0.45 22.23 53.56
CA LEU A 693 1.87 21.94 53.34
C LEU A 693 2.60 21.51 54.62
N LYS A 694 2.25 22.06 55.79
CA LYS A 694 2.81 21.66 57.09
C LYS A 694 2.59 20.17 57.40
N ARG A 695 1.47 19.60 56.95
CA ARG A 695 1.06 18.20 57.21
C ARG A 695 1.48 17.24 56.09
N THR A 696 1.77 17.76 54.91
CA THR A 696 2.16 16.98 53.74
C THR A 696 3.64 16.59 53.81
N GLN A 697 3.95 15.33 53.47
CA GLN A 697 5.33 14.88 53.41
C GLN A 697 6.03 15.56 52.22
N MET A 698 7.22 16.10 52.44
CA MET A 698 8.01 16.75 51.41
C MET A 698 9.37 16.09 51.28
N VAL A 699 9.81 15.91 50.04
CA VAL A 699 11.18 15.52 49.68
C VAL A 699 11.78 16.66 48.87
N VAL A 700 12.69 17.41 49.44
CA VAL A 700 13.28 18.61 48.83
C VAL A 700 14.74 18.33 48.51
N THR A 701 15.13 18.39 47.24
CA THR A 701 16.55 18.37 46.84
C THR A 701 17.02 19.78 46.50
N THR A 702 18.25 20.12 46.89
CA THR A 702 18.85 21.41 46.55
C THR A 702 20.38 21.32 46.45
N HIS A 703 20.98 22.16 45.60
CA HIS A 703 22.41 22.44 45.62
C HIS A 703 22.78 23.73 46.35
N ASP A 704 21.80 24.51 46.77
CA ASP A 704 22.01 25.72 47.56
C ASP A 704 22.21 25.35 49.02
N ARG A 705 23.45 25.52 49.48
CA ARG A 705 23.84 25.25 50.87
C ARG A 705 23.14 26.19 51.84
N LEU A 706 22.96 27.46 51.47
CA LEU A 706 22.33 28.45 52.33
C LEU A 706 20.85 28.12 52.53
N PHE A 707 20.14 27.75 51.46
CA PHE A 707 18.77 27.29 51.57
C PHE A 707 18.64 26.05 52.44
N TRP A 708 19.52 25.05 52.23
CA TRP A 708 19.53 23.83 53.03
C TRP A 708 19.77 24.12 54.52
N GLU A 709 20.75 24.98 54.82
CA GLU A 709 21.04 25.39 56.20
C GLU A 709 19.85 26.12 56.82
N ARG A 710 19.26 27.12 56.14
CA ARG A 710 18.05 27.84 56.61
C ARG A 710 16.86 26.90 56.84
N PHE A 711 16.63 25.96 55.92
CA PHE A 711 15.57 24.97 56.07
C PHE A 711 15.78 24.12 57.33
N CYS A 712 17.00 23.63 57.56
CA CYS A 712 17.31 22.86 58.77
C CYS A 712 17.07 23.71 60.03
N ILE A 713 17.48 24.98 60.04
CA ILE A 713 17.28 25.89 61.18
C ILE A 713 15.79 26.05 61.49
N ILE A 714 14.97 26.35 60.48
CA ILE A 714 13.53 26.54 60.66
C ILE A 714 12.86 25.22 61.07
N ALA A 715 13.26 24.10 60.47
CA ALA A 715 12.71 22.78 60.79
C ALA A 715 12.91 22.40 62.27
N GLU A 716 14.07 22.73 62.84
CA GLU A 716 14.36 22.46 64.25
C GLU A 716 13.68 23.38 65.25
N ARG A 717 13.46 24.63 64.86
CA ARG A 717 12.75 25.61 65.69
C ARG A 717 11.25 25.40 65.67
N HIS A 718 10.77 24.63 64.69
CA HIS A 718 9.36 24.35 64.51
C HIS A 718 8.87 23.28 65.52
N PRO A 719 7.62 23.34 66.00
CA PRO A 719 7.05 22.33 66.94
C PRO A 719 7.03 20.87 66.44
N GLN A 720 7.43 20.62 65.19
CA GLN A 720 7.54 19.29 64.58
C GLN A 720 9.00 18.92 64.27
N ALA A 721 9.94 19.43 65.06
CA ALA A 721 11.37 19.21 64.91
C ALA A 721 11.75 17.71 64.92
N ASP A 722 10.98 16.85 65.56
CA ASP A 722 11.16 15.40 65.57
C ASP A 722 10.74 14.71 64.25
N GLN A 723 10.09 15.42 63.34
CA GLN A 723 9.46 14.85 62.13
C GLN A 723 10.17 15.23 60.83
N HIS A 724 11.39 15.78 60.90
CA HIS A 724 12.21 16.10 59.74
C HIS A 724 13.47 15.24 59.65
N SER A 725 14.03 15.15 58.45
CA SER A 725 15.34 14.54 58.18
C SER A 725 16.14 15.42 57.23
N SER A 726 17.45 15.43 57.44
CA SER A 726 18.40 16.13 56.60
C SER A 726 19.50 15.16 56.19
N CYS A 727 19.80 15.10 54.90
CA CYS A 727 20.81 14.21 54.36
C CYS A 727 21.70 14.95 53.35
N VAL A 728 22.97 14.55 53.29
CA VAL A 728 23.90 15.00 52.25
C VAL A 728 24.15 13.84 51.28
N LEU A 729 23.96 14.10 49.99
CA LEU A 729 24.26 13.13 48.92
C LEU A 729 25.67 13.39 48.38
N SER A 730 26.45 12.33 48.22
CA SER A 730 27.76 12.36 47.58
C SER A 730 27.87 11.26 46.55
N TYR A 731 28.54 11.54 45.42
CA TYR A 731 28.71 10.56 44.35
C TYR A 731 30.10 9.92 44.41
N THR A 732 30.14 8.58 44.40
CA THR A 732 31.38 7.79 44.36
C THR A 732 31.45 6.95 43.08
N ASN A 733 32.61 6.35 42.80
CA ASN A 733 32.77 5.36 41.73
C ASN A 733 31.79 4.18 41.84
N LYS A 734 31.38 3.82 43.06
CA LYS A 734 30.40 2.75 43.34
C LYS A 734 28.95 3.22 43.35
N GLY A 735 28.69 4.52 43.31
CA GLY A 735 27.35 5.11 43.24
C GLY A 735 27.11 6.18 44.30
N ILE A 736 25.85 6.57 44.46
CA ILE A 736 25.43 7.58 45.43
C ILE A 736 25.55 7.01 46.85
N VAL A 737 26.25 7.75 47.70
CA VAL A 737 26.33 7.55 49.16
C VAL A 737 25.51 8.64 49.82
N ILE A 738 24.76 8.27 50.84
CA ILE A 738 23.85 9.17 51.54
C ILE A 738 24.24 9.18 53.00
N VAL A 739 24.51 10.38 53.51
CA VAL A 739 24.96 10.59 54.88
C VAL A 739 23.86 11.37 55.59
N ASP A 740 23.33 10.80 56.66
CA ASP A 740 22.43 11.52 57.56
C ASP A 740 23.22 12.67 58.18
N TYR A 741 22.64 13.87 58.09
CA TYR A 741 23.26 15.08 58.57
C TYR A 741 22.37 15.63 59.68
N ALA A 742 22.91 15.78 60.89
CA ALA A 742 22.11 16.29 61.98
C ALA A 742 21.62 17.71 61.65
N GLY A 743 20.31 17.90 61.76
CA GLY A 743 19.76 19.24 61.91
C GLY A 743 20.49 19.91 63.08
N GLY A 744 20.77 21.20 62.94
CA GLY A 744 21.11 22.03 64.09
C GLY A 744 22.55 22.30 64.41
N PHE A 745 22.77 23.54 64.85
CA PHE A 745 24.10 24.03 65.15
C PHE A 745 24.75 23.28 66.30
N GLN A 746 23.98 22.76 67.26
CA GLN A 746 24.55 22.02 68.38
C GLN A 746 25.24 20.73 67.93
N ALA A 747 24.52 19.88 67.20
CA ALA A 747 25.07 18.64 66.66
C ALA A 747 26.20 18.93 65.65
N LYS A 748 26.02 19.91 64.78
CA LYS A 748 27.02 20.39 63.82
C LYS A 748 28.34 20.81 64.45
N VAL A 749 28.28 21.54 65.57
CA VAL A 749 29.46 21.95 66.33
C VAL A 749 30.17 20.72 66.91
N HIS A 750 29.43 19.80 67.53
CA HIS A 750 30.01 18.58 68.08
C HIS A 750 30.62 17.64 67.01
N GLU A 751 29.95 17.47 65.87
CA GLU A 751 30.46 16.67 64.74
C GLU A 751 31.74 17.27 64.16
N ALA A 752 31.77 18.59 63.95
CA ALA A 752 32.97 19.28 63.49
C ALA A 752 34.12 19.13 64.49
N LEU A 753 33.85 19.26 65.79
CA LEU A 753 34.86 19.06 66.83
C LEU A 753 35.33 17.61 66.95
N ALA A 754 34.48 16.62 66.64
CA ALA A 754 34.84 15.20 66.68
C ALA A 754 35.91 14.84 65.63
N VAL A 755 35.97 15.58 64.53
CA VAL A 755 37.01 15.45 63.50
C VAL A 755 38.08 16.55 63.60
N TYR A 756 38.13 17.27 64.73
CA TYR A 756 39.05 18.38 64.99
C TYR A 756 38.95 19.56 64.01
N ASP A 757 37.80 19.72 63.34
CA ASP A 757 37.50 20.87 62.49
C ASP A 757 37.00 22.05 63.34
N VAL A 758 37.95 22.66 64.06
CA VAL A 758 37.73 23.85 64.90
C VAL A 758 37.12 25.01 64.09
N ARG A 759 37.49 25.12 62.80
CA ARG A 759 37.01 26.17 61.89
C ARG A 759 35.51 26.08 61.69
N GLN A 760 35.07 24.90 61.26
CA GLN A 760 33.68 24.66 60.92
C GLN A 760 32.79 24.75 62.17
N ALA A 761 33.29 24.29 63.32
CA ALA A 761 32.63 24.44 64.61
C ALA A 761 32.42 25.92 64.99
N LEU A 762 33.43 26.79 64.83
CA LEU A 762 33.29 28.22 65.11
C LEU A 762 32.30 28.93 64.17
N ILE A 763 32.30 28.57 62.88
CA ILE A 763 31.32 29.10 61.91
C ILE A 763 29.91 28.74 62.35
N TYR A 764 29.67 27.48 62.76
CA TYR A 764 28.36 27.05 63.25
C TYR A 764 27.95 27.74 64.55
N CYS A 765 28.87 27.92 65.50
CA CYS A 765 28.63 28.73 66.70
C CYS A 765 28.20 30.17 66.35
N ARG A 766 28.87 30.80 65.37
CA ARG A 766 28.53 32.15 64.92
C ARG A 766 27.14 32.23 64.31
N ILE A 767 26.84 31.37 63.34
CA ILE A 767 25.54 31.42 62.65
C ILE A 767 24.40 31.11 63.65
N TRP A 768 24.63 30.21 64.61
CA TRP A 768 23.68 29.97 65.70
C TRP A 768 23.41 31.23 66.51
N PHE A 769 24.47 31.87 67.00
CA PHE A 769 24.39 33.10 67.78
C PHE A 769 23.69 34.23 67.01
N GLU A 770 24.07 34.46 65.75
CA GLU A 770 23.46 35.48 64.88
C GLU A 770 21.96 35.24 64.68
N SER A 771 21.59 34.00 64.35
CA SER A 771 20.19 33.63 64.10
C SER A 771 19.34 33.81 65.36
N MET A 772 19.90 33.46 66.52
CA MET A 772 19.25 33.61 67.83
C MET A 772 19.03 35.09 68.20
N VAL A 773 20.04 35.93 67.99
CA VAL A 773 19.95 37.37 68.27
C VAL A 773 18.95 38.06 67.34
N VAL A 774 18.98 37.75 66.04
CA VAL A 774 18.03 38.32 65.08
C VAL A 774 16.59 37.94 65.43
N GLU A 775 16.34 36.68 65.78
CA GLU A 775 15.02 36.23 66.26
C GLU A 775 14.57 37.02 67.49
N TYR A 776 15.46 37.20 68.48
CA TYR A 776 15.13 37.95 69.68
C TYR A 776 14.72 39.39 69.35
N CYS A 777 15.49 40.06 68.50
CA CYS A 777 15.21 41.42 68.05
C CYS A 777 13.87 41.53 67.32
N LEU A 778 13.52 40.53 66.50
CA LEU A 778 12.25 40.50 65.78
C LEU A 778 11.07 40.30 66.73
N GLU A 779 11.15 39.35 67.66
CA GLU A 779 10.06 39.07 68.62
C GLU A 779 9.80 40.21 69.59
N HIS A 780 10.85 40.94 69.97
CA HIS A 780 10.76 42.06 70.92
C HIS A 780 10.66 43.42 70.23
N SER A 781 10.54 43.46 68.90
CA SER A 781 10.41 44.69 68.11
C SER A 781 11.53 45.72 68.40
N VAL A 782 12.78 45.25 68.51
CA VAL A 782 13.93 46.10 68.89
C VAL A 782 14.23 47.10 67.77
N SER A 783 14.09 48.39 68.08
CA SER A 783 14.31 49.49 67.12
C SER A 783 15.80 49.75 66.86
N ILE A 784 16.18 50.04 65.61
CA ILE A 784 17.58 50.25 65.21
C ILE A 784 17.78 51.61 64.56
N THR A 785 18.80 52.35 65.02
CA THR A 785 19.15 53.67 64.49
C THR A 785 20.45 53.61 63.68
N ALA A 786 20.38 53.86 62.37
CA ALA A 786 21.54 53.89 61.49
C ALA A 786 22.11 55.32 61.34
N LYS A 787 23.44 55.43 61.17
CA LYS A 787 24.14 56.67 60.78
C LYS A 787 24.88 56.42 59.47
N PHE A 788 24.61 57.21 58.45
CA PHE A 788 25.26 57.07 57.14
C PHE A 788 26.62 57.79 57.13
N GLY A 789 27.69 57.07 56.78
CA GLY A 789 29.04 57.62 56.60
C GLY A 789 29.48 57.61 55.12
N LYS A 790 30.60 58.28 54.80
CA LYS A 790 31.15 58.33 53.43
C LYS A 790 31.50 56.94 52.85
N SER A 791 31.75 55.94 53.71
CA SER A 791 32.00 54.55 53.30
C SER A 791 30.75 53.82 52.81
N ASN A 792 29.54 54.25 53.21
CA ASN A 792 28.27 53.65 52.77
C ASN A 792 27.94 53.98 51.30
N LEU A 793 28.60 54.97 50.69
CA LEU A 793 28.42 55.35 49.28
C LEU A 793 28.80 54.25 48.28
N LYS A 794 29.59 53.25 48.70
CA LYS A 794 30.05 52.14 47.85
C LYS A 794 29.26 50.84 48.04
N LYS A 795 28.23 50.84 48.91
CA LYS A 795 27.43 49.64 49.22
C LYS A 795 26.05 49.75 48.60
N ASN A 796 25.54 48.64 48.06
CA ASN A 796 24.21 48.57 47.43
C ASN A 796 23.05 48.70 48.44
N ILE A 797 23.33 48.54 49.75
CA ILE A 797 22.35 48.68 50.83
C ILE A 797 22.87 49.72 51.82
N TYR A 798 22.17 50.85 51.91
CA TYR A 798 22.55 51.95 52.79
C TYR A 798 22.29 51.64 54.27
N LEU A 799 21.23 50.88 54.56
CA LEU A 799 20.83 50.44 55.89
C LEU A 799 21.42 49.06 56.22
N GLN A 800 22.75 49.00 56.38
CA GLN A 800 23.42 47.80 56.87
C GLN A 800 23.93 48.05 58.30
N ILE A 801 23.37 47.31 59.25
CA ILE A 801 23.81 47.35 60.64
C ILE A 801 25.00 46.40 60.76
N SER A 802 26.10 46.84 61.37
CA SER A 802 27.21 45.93 61.66
C SER A 802 26.74 44.89 62.67
N LEU A 803 27.20 43.65 62.54
CA LEU A 803 26.91 42.58 63.50
C LEU A 803 27.18 43.03 64.95
N GLU A 804 28.24 43.80 65.18
CA GLU A 804 28.54 44.40 66.49
C GLU A 804 27.39 45.23 67.06
N LYS A 805 26.80 46.08 66.20
CA LYS A 805 25.66 46.90 66.58
C LYS A 805 24.42 46.04 66.77
N THR A 806 24.20 45.04 65.92
CA THR A 806 23.11 44.07 66.08
C THR A 806 23.18 43.38 67.45
N PHE A 807 24.39 43.02 67.91
CA PHE A 807 24.58 42.37 69.19
C PHE A 807 24.47 43.36 70.37
N ALA A 808 25.01 44.57 70.23
CA ALA A 808 24.86 45.63 71.23
C ALA A 808 23.38 46.04 71.45
N LEU A 809 22.49 45.75 70.49
CA LEU A 809 21.05 45.96 70.67
C LEU A 809 20.42 44.99 71.66
N VAL A 810 20.95 43.77 71.81
CA VAL A 810 20.42 42.76 72.73
C VAL A 810 20.99 42.93 74.14
N GLU A 811 22.21 43.45 74.27
CA GLU A 811 22.90 43.68 75.55
C GLU A 811 22.04 44.36 76.64
N PRO A 812 21.25 45.41 76.36
CA PRO A 812 20.38 46.06 77.36
C PRO A 812 19.17 45.23 77.79
N HIS A 813 18.79 44.23 76.99
CA HIS A 813 17.64 43.37 77.25
C HIS A 813 18.02 42.06 77.96
N ILE A 814 19.32 41.81 78.17
CA ILE A 814 19.80 40.68 78.98
C ILE A 814 19.73 41.09 80.45
N SER A 815 18.86 40.45 81.20
CA SER A 815 18.33 41.00 82.44
C SER A 815 19.19 40.73 83.71
N TYR A 816 20.17 39.81 83.69
CA TYR A 816 20.88 39.43 84.94
C TYR A 816 22.34 38.92 84.83
N ASP A 817 22.73 38.18 83.77
CA ASP A 817 24.09 37.61 83.66
C ASP A 817 24.71 37.83 82.27
N LEU A 818 25.67 38.76 82.18
CA LEU A 818 26.43 39.05 80.97
C LEU A 818 27.64 38.15 80.77
N LYS A 819 27.93 37.20 81.67
CA LYS A 819 29.12 36.33 81.59
C LYS A 819 29.19 35.57 80.26
N HIS A 820 28.07 34.95 79.86
CA HIS A 820 27.98 34.18 78.62
C HIS A 820 28.04 35.08 77.40
N PHE A 821 27.28 36.19 77.39
CA PHE A 821 27.30 37.18 76.33
C PHE A 821 28.69 37.80 76.12
N ASN A 822 29.38 38.20 77.19
CA ASN A 822 30.73 38.76 77.12
C ASN A 822 31.76 37.73 76.65
N LEU A 823 31.62 36.46 77.05
CA LEU A 823 32.48 35.38 76.56
C LEU A 823 32.32 35.21 75.05
N ILE A 824 31.09 35.20 74.55
CA ILE A 824 30.80 35.13 73.11
C ILE A 824 31.35 36.37 72.39
N LYS A 825 31.05 37.57 72.87
CA LYS A 825 31.48 38.85 72.30
C LYS A 825 33.00 38.98 72.19
N ASN A 826 33.75 38.44 73.15
CA ASN A 826 35.22 38.51 73.14
C ASN A 826 35.89 37.39 72.34
N ASP A 827 35.34 36.17 72.34
CA ASP A 827 36.01 35.00 71.76
C ASP A 827 35.43 34.54 70.40
N LEU A 828 34.13 34.70 70.17
CA LEU A 828 33.48 34.32 68.91
C LEU A 828 33.54 35.45 67.88
N VAL A 829 33.56 36.70 68.35
CA VAL A 829 33.32 37.88 67.53
C VAL A 829 34.63 38.66 67.27
N ASN A 830 35.57 38.06 66.53
CA ASN A 830 36.73 38.76 66.00
C ASN A 830 36.51 39.13 64.53
N TRP A 831 36.40 40.43 64.27
CA TRP A 831 35.78 41.01 63.08
C TRP A 831 36.56 40.87 61.76
N SER A 832 37.89 40.78 61.80
CA SER A 832 38.73 40.82 60.60
C SER A 832 38.92 39.46 59.93
N GLY A 833 38.87 38.35 60.69
CA GLY A 833 39.06 36.99 60.16
C GLY A 833 37.76 36.29 59.72
N GLN A 834 36.60 36.84 60.09
CA GLN A 834 35.29 36.22 59.83
C GLN A 834 34.40 37.02 58.87
N ASN A 835 34.74 38.27 58.55
CA ASN A 835 33.98 39.10 57.59
C ASN A 835 34.40 38.79 56.16
N GLN A 836 33.69 37.86 55.53
CA GLN A 836 33.61 37.79 54.07
C GLN A 836 32.13 37.85 53.70
N GLU A 837 31.74 38.90 53.00
CA GLU A 837 30.35 39.24 52.62
C GLU A 837 29.71 38.18 51.71
N HIS A 838 30.51 37.21 51.25
CA HIS A 838 30.09 35.94 50.71
C HIS A 838 30.83 34.88 51.51
N HIS A 839 30.22 33.74 51.84
CA HIS A 839 30.90 32.60 52.49
C HIS A 839 32.02 31.96 51.62
N ALA A 840 32.68 32.73 50.74
CA ALA A 840 33.83 32.37 49.94
C ALA A 840 35.11 32.81 50.69
N PHE A 841 35.95 31.81 51.01
CA PHE A 841 37.16 31.93 51.83
C PHE A 841 38.30 32.67 51.12
N ASP A 842 39.14 33.39 51.88
CA ASP A 842 40.44 33.91 51.44
C ASP A 842 41.53 33.12 52.18
N GLU A 843 42.38 32.40 51.41
CA GLU A 843 43.36 31.45 51.95
C GLU A 843 44.44 32.12 52.82
N ASP A 844 44.57 33.45 52.76
CA ASP A 844 45.60 34.21 53.47
C ASP A 844 45.25 34.51 54.94
N SER A 845 44.03 34.18 55.42
CA SER A 845 43.59 34.43 56.82
C SER A 845 43.91 33.28 57.80
N LEU A 846 45.12 32.72 57.70
CA LEU A 846 45.58 31.52 58.43
C LEU A 846 45.67 31.68 59.97
N ASN A 847 45.78 32.90 60.49
CA ASN A 847 46.15 33.13 61.90
C ASN A 847 44.99 32.99 62.91
N PHE A 848 43.72 33.08 62.50
CA PHE A 848 42.59 33.11 63.44
C PHE A 848 42.09 31.70 63.80
N VAL A 849 41.95 30.82 62.81
CA VAL A 849 41.35 29.49 62.95
C VAL A 849 42.23 28.54 63.79
N HIS A 850 43.54 28.75 63.80
CA HIS A 850 44.49 27.91 64.54
C HIS A 850 44.78 28.41 65.97
N SER A 851 44.08 29.45 66.45
CA SER A 851 44.31 30.04 67.78
C SER A 851 43.43 29.46 68.90
N LYS A 852 42.47 28.60 68.57
CA LYS A 852 41.52 28.00 69.54
C LYS A 852 41.60 26.48 69.53
N THR A 853 41.53 25.89 70.72
CA THR A 853 41.43 24.45 70.95
C THR A 853 39.96 24.00 70.93
N SER A 854 39.70 22.71 70.71
CA SER A 854 38.35 22.15 70.81
C SER A 854 37.68 22.45 72.15
N GLN A 855 38.45 22.52 73.24
CA GLN A 855 37.94 22.87 74.58
C GLN A 855 37.48 24.33 74.66
N GLU A 856 38.19 25.25 74.03
CA GLU A 856 37.79 26.67 73.99
C GLU A 856 36.55 26.87 73.13
N VAL A 857 36.40 26.14 72.02
CA VAL A 857 35.17 26.17 71.21
C VAL A 857 33.99 25.60 71.99
N ILE A 858 34.19 24.54 72.80
CA ILE A 858 33.13 24.01 73.69
C ILE A 858 32.68 25.07 74.71
N LYS A 859 33.59 25.88 75.26
CA LYS A 859 33.20 26.98 76.16
C LYS A 859 32.33 28.02 75.45
N ILE A 860 32.66 28.37 74.20
CA ILE A 860 31.86 29.27 73.38
C ILE A 860 30.49 28.65 73.09
N TYR A 861 30.46 27.37 72.72
CA TYR A 861 29.25 26.60 72.50
C TYR A 861 28.32 26.61 73.73
N ASP A 862 28.86 26.30 74.92
CA ASP A 862 28.11 26.32 76.17
C ASP A 862 27.60 27.71 76.51
N ALA A 863 28.39 28.76 76.24
CA ALA A 863 27.94 30.13 76.42
C ALA A 863 26.78 30.49 75.49
N ILE A 864 26.80 30.08 74.21
CA ILE A 864 25.69 30.32 73.28
C ILE A 864 24.44 29.57 73.74
N ARG A 865 24.59 28.31 74.14
CA ARG A 865 23.52 27.46 74.66
C ARG A 865 22.81 28.08 75.86
N LEU A 866 23.60 28.58 76.82
CA LEU A 866 23.06 29.23 78.01
C LEU A 866 22.49 30.62 77.71
N LEU A 867 23.11 31.39 76.79
CA LEU A 867 22.55 32.66 76.34
C LEU A 867 21.19 32.48 75.66
N GLU A 868 20.99 31.40 74.90
CA GLU A 868 19.70 31.06 74.30
C GLU A 868 18.62 30.85 75.37
N CYS A 869 18.98 30.25 76.51
CA CYS A 869 18.09 30.11 77.67
C CYS A 869 17.75 31.46 78.30
N GLN A 870 18.68 32.43 78.29
CA GLN A 870 18.43 33.78 78.81
C GLN A 870 17.53 34.61 77.91
N LEU A 871 17.69 34.50 76.59
CA LEU A 871 16.91 35.26 75.62
C LEU A 871 15.50 34.69 75.42
N PHE A 872 15.30 33.38 75.59
CA PHE A 872 14.02 32.72 75.36
C PHE A 872 13.61 31.78 76.51
N PRO A 873 13.50 32.28 77.75
CA PRO A 873 13.36 31.42 78.92
C PRO A 873 12.04 30.60 78.91
N ASP A 874 10.90 31.20 78.57
CA ASP A 874 9.61 30.48 78.51
C ASP A 874 9.60 29.37 77.44
N LYS A 875 10.07 29.67 76.23
CA LYS A 875 10.18 28.70 75.12
C LYS A 875 11.11 27.56 75.49
N LYS A 876 12.24 27.86 76.13
CA LYS A 876 13.23 26.87 76.55
C LYS A 876 12.74 26.02 77.71
N GLN A 877 11.97 26.56 78.65
CA GLN A 877 11.36 25.78 79.72
C GLN A 877 10.47 24.67 79.14
N ALA A 878 9.54 25.03 78.23
CA ALA A 878 8.64 24.07 77.60
C ALA A 878 9.39 23.03 76.75
N SER A 879 10.34 23.48 75.93
CA SER A 879 11.11 22.60 75.03
C SER A 879 12.02 21.63 75.80
N CYS A 880 12.77 22.11 76.80
CA CYS A 880 13.67 21.27 77.58
C CYS A 880 12.89 20.27 78.47
N GLN A 881 11.70 20.61 78.98
CA GLN A 881 10.83 19.65 79.68
C GLN A 881 10.35 18.53 78.77
N ALA A 882 9.86 18.87 77.57
CA ALA A 882 9.40 17.88 76.59
C ALA A 882 10.55 16.96 76.14
N LEU A 883 11.72 17.54 75.85
CA LEU A 883 12.89 16.78 75.40
C LEU A 883 13.47 15.91 76.52
N LEU A 884 13.48 16.37 77.78
CA LEU A 884 13.90 15.56 78.92
C LEU A 884 13.00 14.34 79.11
N HIS A 885 11.69 14.50 78.93
CA HIS A 885 10.75 13.38 78.96
C HIS A 885 11.06 12.35 77.86
N GLU A 886 11.25 12.78 76.61
CA GLU A 886 11.57 11.89 75.49
C GLU A 886 12.92 11.19 75.65
N VAL A 887 13.94 11.90 76.14
CA VAL A 887 15.26 11.31 76.41
C VAL A 887 15.16 10.24 77.49
N ASN A 888 14.37 10.46 78.55
CA ASN A 888 14.15 9.47 79.59
C ASN A 888 13.41 8.23 79.05
N GLU A 889 12.39 8.38 78.21
CA GLU A 889 11.75 7.24 77.54
C GLU A 889 12.75 6.45 76.67
N LYS A 890 13.64 7.14 75.93
CA LYS A 890 14.68 6.50 75.13
C LYS A 890 15.71 5.78 76.00
N ILE A 891 16.08 6.33 77.16
CA ILE A 891 16.94 5.67 78.14
C ILE A 891 16.30 4.35 78.56
N ASP A 892 15.03 4.35 78.93
CA ASP A 892 14.30 3.14 79.35
C ASP A 892 14.26 2.08 78.24
N VAL A 893 13.97 2.49 77.00
CA VAL A 893 13.94 1.59 75.83
C VAL A 893 15.33 0.99 75.55
N VAL A 894 16.39 1.79 75.62
CA VAL A 894 17.76 1.34 75.35
C VAL A 894 18.27 0.45 76.48
N THR A 895 17.98 0.78 77.74
CA THR A 895 18.28 -0.07 78.91
C THR A 895 17.63 -1.44 78.76
N GLY A 896 16.33 -1.49 78.46
CA GLY A 896 15.63 -2.76 78.23
C GLY A 896 16.13 -3.55 77.01
N LYS A 897 16.71 -2.88 76.00
CA LYS A 897 17.38 -3.55 74.88
C LYS A 897 18.73 -4.14 75.29
N ILE A 898 19.54 -3.41 76.06
CA ILE A 898 20.86 -3.88 76.53
C ILE A 898 20.72 -5.15 77.37
N GLU A 899 19.72 -5.23 78.23
CA GLU A 899 19.40 -6.44 79.01
C GLU A 899 19.15 -7.68 78.12
N ARG A 900 18.71 -7.48 76.87
CA ARG A 900 18.43 -8.55 75.89
C ARG A 900 19.62 -8.83 74.96
N LEU A 901 20.70 -8.05 75.02
CA LEU A 901 21.86 -8.15 74.13
C LEU A 901 22.95 -9.13 74.60
N GLY A 902 22.72 -9.91 75.66
CA GLY A 902 23.73 -10.82 76.23
C GLY A 902 24.31 -11.89 75.28
N ARG A 903 23.72 -12.08 74.08
CA ARG A 903 24.22 -12.99 73.02
C ARG A 903 24.75 -12.27 71.77
N ALA A 904 24.70 -10.95 71.71
CA ALA A 904 25.18 -10.16 70.57
C ALA A 904 26.71 -10.02 70.59
N PRO A 905 27.38 -9.74 69.44
CA PRO A 905 28.81 -9.45 69.39
C PRO A 905 29.20 -8.32 70.35
N ILE A 906 30.41 -8.42 70.94
CA ILE A 906 30.93 -7.47 71.95
C ILE A 906 30.89 -6.02 71.46
N GLU A 907 31.19 -5.78 70.19
CA GLU A 907 31.15 -4.46 69.55
C GLU A 907 29.73 -3.84 69.56
N VAL A 908 28.70 -4.67 69.39
CA VAL A 908 27.29 -4.24 69.41
C VAL A 908 26.84 -3.93 70.84
N GLN A 909 27.33 -4.70 71.83
CA GLN A 909 27.06 -4.42 73.24
C GLN A 909 27.74 -3.12 73.69
N LEU A 910 29.01 -2.92 73.31
CA LEU A 910 29.77 -1.69 73.58
C LEU A 910 29.11 -0.46 72.94
N ALA A 911 28.71 -0.54 71.67
CA ALA A 911 28.03 0.56 70.98
C ALA A 911 26.68 0.90 71.63
N ALA A 912 25.92 -0.12 72.07
CA ALA A 912 24.67 0.09 72.79
C ALA A 912 24.90 0.76 74.15
N GLN A 913 25.94 0.34 74.89
CA GLN A 913 26.32 0.92 76.17
C GLN A 913 26.78 2.38 76.02
N GLN A 914 27.64 2.67 75.05
CA GLN A 914 28.06 4.04 74.72
C GLN A 914 26.87 4.95 74.39
N ARG A 915 25.88 4.42 73.64
CA ARG A 915 24.65 5.15 73.33
C ARG A 915 23.81 5.43 74.58
N LEU A 916 23.72 4.48 75.52
CA LEU A 916 23.03 4.69 76.79
C LEU A 916 23.71 5.77 77.62
N ASP A 917 25.05 5.76 77.69
CA ASP A 917 25.82 6.75 78.44
C ASP A 917 25.68 8.16 77.85
N LEU A 918 25.65 8.28 76.52
CA LEU A 918 25.35 9.54 75.81
C LEU A 918 23.95 10.07 76.15
N LEU A 919 22.93 9.20 76.16
CA LEU A 919 21.56 9.61 76.51
C LEU A 919 21.46 10.09 77.97
N ARG A 920 22.11 9.39 78.91
CA ARG A 920 22.16 9.79 80.33
C ARG A 920 22.89 11.11 80.52
N LYS A 921 24.00 11.32 79.80
CA LYS A 921 24.70 12.59 79.80
C LYS A 921 23.79 13.72 79.31
N ARG A 922 23.05 13.50 78.20
CA ARG A 922 22.11 14.49 77.67
C ARG A 922 20.96 14.81 78.62
N ALA A 923 20.40 13.80 79.31
CA ALA A 923 19.38 14.03 80.34
C ALA A 923 19.91 14.91 81.49
N THR A 924 21.18 14.72 81.86
CA THR A 924 21.85 15.53 82.89
C THR A 924 22.03 16.97 82.43
N GLU A 925 22.50 17.18 81.19
CA GLU A 925 22.62 18.52 80.58
C GLU A 925 21.28 19.25 80.51
N LEU A 926 20.20 18.57 80.10
CA LEU A 926 18.85 19.15 80.04
C LEU A 926 18.32 19.52 81.42
N THR A 927 18.63 18.73 82.45
CA THR A 927 18.26 19.05 83.83
C THR A 927 19.01 20.30 84.32
N GLN A 928 20.28 20.46 83.95
CA GLN A 928 21.06 21.66 84.24
C GLN A 928 20.54 22.89 83.48
N GLU A 929 20.14 22.73 82.22
CA GLU A 929 19.47 23.79 81.44
C GLU A 929 18.18 24.24 82.10
N LEU A 930 17.32 23.30 82.51
CA LEU A 930 16.06 23.62 83.17
C LEU A 930 16.28 24.40 84.47
N ALA A 931 17.24 23.99 85.30
CA ALA A 931 17.59 24.73 86.51
C ALA A 931 18.09 26.16 86.21
N TYR A 932 18.85 26.32 85.12
CA TYR A 932 19.31 27.64 84.68
C TYR A 932 18.17 28.49 84.10
N VAL A 933 17.25 27.90 83.33
CA VAL A 933 16.04 28.56 82.82
C VAL A 933 15.15 29.02 83.97
N GLU A 934 14.95 28.20 85.00
CA GLU A 934 14.24 28.58 86.22
C GLU A 934 14.89 29.80 86.90
N THR A 935 16.22 29.87 86.89
CA THR A 935 16.96 31.04 87.39
C THR A 935 16.76 32.28 86.51
N CYS A 936 16.53 32.11 85.19
CA CYS A 936 16.27 33.23 84.28
C CYS A 936 14.82 33.75 84.33
N LEU A 937 13.87 32.90 84.77
CA LEU A 937 12.46 33.22 84.94
C LEU A 937 12.14 33.83 86.32
N ALA A 938 12.97 33.52 87.33
CA ALA A 938 12.91 34.08 88.68
C ALA A 938 13.46 35.51 88.71
#